data_AF-A0A6C0LJW3-F1
#
_entry.id   AF-A0A6C0LJW3-F1
#
_cell.length_a   1.000
_cell.length_b   1.000
_cell.length_c   1.000
_cell.angle_alpha   90.00
_cell.angle_beta   90.00
_cell.angle_gamma   90.00
#
_symmetry.space_group_name_H-M   'P 1'
#
loop_
_entity.id
_entity.type
_entity.pdbx_description
1 polymer ?
#
loop_
_entity_poly.entity_id
_entity_poly.type
_entity_poly.pdbx_seq_one_letter_code
_entity_poly.pdbx_strand_id
1 'polypeptide(L)'
;MSRLNQIIFENTNKNLVIDKHISDLDKLILDFNIDLETYNTIKENIKAKVIEFNSKDPVRRNIYVDKIDIPNKPVYLGCYKNTNVMEYTGDMKFDQCSQNAINMNKSFFSLSKENGKNKCYVGNELDSIIQDGQQYKIKPLWASNTKQTSDTPILKVLETCFAVVDSNNNVLFSNDIMRAKEELENKMNAVQPTQSCRLSLDNNGILKLIRNSDDYQLWQSNQNVFRNSITVFDWVPENNPTCKYKRSYMSSNEFLDVNESMSSQNGKYKMKFLKNGVMKLVGASTACVNPNRIGNKTTTSLHTINNTAYNVAEKSSSNSNSDETYFNLSLGDCISKCDDNSVCAAVEYKKGNVSSCELKNDIGEVYTTKNTQMISKNINNPYNDSGLLGKVGYLDENDELHEYPKNMLSYNNQYKLYKSTTSDGNEIDIFKGSKVDGIIRCNELKNCGGFVYNSKNKTISLRDNQIFPIANKMYSKYDSLYTRKFNIDNHPSCSKGYQSVNVNMWKNYELLNKVSVMNRDTHKCGIINYIDTDMKELEVSYMKLTTYTKSVNEIIKKLVKLNVKIKDEVLFLQDRMNNVVINIIDSNIEMATLNDEYKKEGFISKPNIITQMHNDKCTTYNSTYNSTSMGTYIAYTAFIGICLSSAVLLIRR
;
A
#
# COMPACT_ATOMS: atom_id res chain seq x y z
N MET A 1 -24.39 -83.52 -36.00
CA MET A 1 -24.90 -82.87 -34.77
C MET A 1 -23.82 -82.38 -33.81
N SER A 2 -22.78 -83.17 -33.45
CA SER A 2 -21.84 -82.75 -32.37
C SER A 2 -21.08 -81.44 -32.63
N ARG A 3 -20.64 -81.19 -33.88
CA ARG A 3 -19.88 -79.98 -34.24
C ARG A 3 -20.72 -78.69 -34.22
N LEU A 4 -22.03 -78.79 -34.47
CA LEU A 4 -22.95 -77.64 -34.41
C LEU A 4 -23.20 -77.22 -32.96
N ASN A 5 -23.41 -78.19 -32.06
CA ASN A 5 -23.56 -77.94 -30.63
C ASN A 5 -22.29 -77.31 -30.03
N GLN A 6 -21.11 -77.73 -30.50
CA GLN A 6 -19.84 -77.12 -30.09
C GLN A 6 -19.75 -75.65 -30.51
N ILE A 7 -20.15 -75.30 -31.74
CA ILE A 7 -20.18 -73.92 -32.23
C ILE A 7 -21.19 -73.07 -31.44
N ILE A 8 -22.37 -73.62 -31.14
CA ILE A 8 -23.37 -72.94 -30.31
C ILE A 8 -22.80 -72.64 -28.92
N PHE A 9 -22.16 -73.62 -28.28
CA PHE A 9 -21.52 -73.46 -26.97
C PHE A 9 -20.38 -72.43 -26.97
N GLU A 10 -19.52 -72.45 -28.00
CA GLU A 10 -18.46 -71.47 -28.19
C GLU A 10 -19.00 -70.04 -28.38
N ASN A 11 -20.10 -69.89 -29.11
CA ASN A 11 -20.78 -68.60 -29.29
C ASN A 11 -21.44 -68.10 -28.00
N THR A 12 -22.07 -68.98 -27.22
CA THR A 12 -22.62 -68.61 -25.90
C THR A 12 -21.53 -68.11 -24.96
N ASN A 13 -20.36 -68.77 -24.93
CA ASN A 13 -19.22 -68.33 -24.12
C ASN A 13 -18.64 -66.98 -24.60
N LYS A 14 -18.59 -66.74 -25.91
CA LYS A 14 -18.18 -65.43 -26.47
C LYS A 14 -19.15 -64.31 -26.09
N ASN A 15 -20.46 -64.57 -26.09
CA ASN A 15 -21.45 -63.61 -25.64
C ASN A 15 -21.25 -63.24 -24.16
N LEU A 16 -20.96 -64.21 -23.28
CA LEU A 16 -20.63 -63.93 -21.88
C LEU A 16 -19.37 -63.05 -21.73
N VAL A 17 -18.37 -63.23 -22.60
CA VAL A 17 -17.16 -62.38 -22.62
C VAL A 17 -17.49 -60.96 -23.11
N ILE A 18 -18.36 -60.82 -24.12
CA ILE A 18 -18.84 -59.53 -24.61
C ILE A 18 -19.61 -58.79 -23.51
N ASP A 19 -20.56 -59.46 -22.86
CA ASP A 19 -21.36 -58.87 -21.77
C ASP A 19 -20.48 -58.40 -20.61
N LYS A 20 -19.46 -59.19 -20.26
CA LYS A 20 -18.46 -58.77 -19.26
C LYS A 20 -17.70 -57.52 -19.70
N HIS A 21 -17.24 -57.46 -20.95
CA HIS A 21 -16.54 -56.27 -21.45
C HIS A 21 -17.42 -55.03 -21.56
N ILE A 22 -18.72 -55.20 -21.86
CA ILE A 22 -19.71 -54.12 -21.83
C ILE A 22 -19.89 -53.64 -20.39
N SER A 23 -20.06 -54.55 -19.43
CA SER A 23 -20.18 -54.21 -18.01
C SER A 23 -18.93 -53.49 -17.47
N ASP A 24 -17.73 -53.95 -17.84
CA ASP A 24 -16.47 -53.29 -17.50
C ASP A 24 -16.39 -51.87 -18.12
N LEU A 25 -16.89 -51.71 -19.35
CA LEU A 25 -16.94 -50.41 -20.04
C LEU A 25 -17.92 -49.45 -19.38
N ASP A 26 -19.13 -49.91 -19.04
CA ASP A 26 -20.14 -49.10 -18.36
C ASP A 26 -19.62 -48.60 -17.00
N LYS A 27 -18.92 -49.47 -16.26
CA LYS A 27 -18.29 -49.09 -15.01
C LYS A 27 -17.21 -48.02 -15.21
N LEU A 28 -16.34 -48.18 -16.21
CA LEU A 28 -15.31 -47.18 -16.51
C LEU A 28 -15.91 -45.84 -16.95
N ILE A 29 -17.01 -45.84 -17.71
CA ILE A 29 -17.71 -44.62 -18.13
C ILE A 29 -18.32 -43.93 -16.92
N LEU A 30 -18.94 -44.69 -16.01
CA LEU A 30 -19.50 -44.15 -14.77
C LEU A 30 -18.40 -43.51 -13.91
N ASP A 31 -17.31 -44.22 -13.65
CA ASP A 31 -16.16 -43.73 -12.87
C ASP A 31 -15.53 -42.48 -13.53
N PHE A 32 -15.41 -42.48 -14.87
CA PHE A 32 -14.91 -41.32 -15.63
C PHE A 32 -15.79 -40.09 -15.43
N ASN A 33 -17.12 -40.23 -15.48
CA ASN A 33 -18.03 -39.11 -15.31
C ASN A 33 -17.95 -38.51 -13.90
N ILE A 34 -17.82 -39.35 -12.87
CA ILE A 34 -17.66 -38.90 -11.46
C ILE A 34 -16.37 -38.11 -11.28
N ASP A 35 -15.24 -38.62 -11.78
CA ASP A 35 -13.95 -37.93 -11.67
C ASP A 35 -13.90 -36.68 -12.57
N LEU A 36 -14.64 -36.64 -13.68
CA LEU A 36 -14.77 -35.45 -14.53
C LEU A 36 -15.51 -34.32 -13.83
N GLU A 37 -16.58 -34.64 -13.10
CA GLU A 37 -17.31 -33.66 -12.27
C GLU A 37 -16.41 -33.11 -11.15
N THR A 38 -15.63 -34.00 -10.51
CA THR A 38 -14.62 -33.61 -9.50
C THR A 38 -13.57 -32.68 -10.10
N TYR A 39 -13.01 -33.02 -11.26
CA TYR A 39 -12.05 -32.18 -11.98
C TYR A 39 -12.62 -30.78 -12.30
N ASN A 40 -13.84 -30.71 -12.80
CA ASN A 40 -14.50 -29.44 -13.11
C ASN A 40 -14.74 -28.59 -11.86
N THR A 41 -15.14 -29.23 -10.76
CA THR A 41 -15.34 -28.55 -9.47
C THR A 41 -14.04 -27.92 -8.96
N ILE A 42 -12.95 -28.69 -8.94
CA ILE A 42 -11.62 -28.19 -8.52
C ILE A 42 -11.17 -27.04 -9.43
N LYS A 43 -11.37 -27.15 -10.75
CA LYS A 43 -11.03 -26.10 -11.72
C LYS A 43 -11.76 -24.80 -11.46
N GLU A 44 -13.07 -24.84 -11.16
CA GLU A 44 -13.83 -23.63 -10.83
C GLU A 44 -13.43 -23.04 -9.47
N ASN A 45 -13.11 -23.88 -8.47
CA ASN A 45 -12.57 -23.42 -7.19
C ASN A 45 -11.25 -22.66 -7.36
N ILE A 46 -10.34 -23.17 -8.19
CA ILE A 46 -9.07 -22.48 -8.53
C ILE A 46 -9.36 -21.11 -9.15
N LYS A 47 -10.28 -21.03 -10.12
CA LYS A 47 -10.66 -19.75 -10.75
C LYS A 47 -11.22 -18.76 -9.73
N ALA A 48 -12.09 -19.20 -8.82
CA ALA A 48 -12.65 -18.35 -7.78
C ALA A 48 -11.55 -17.78 -6.87
N LYS A 49 -10.62 -18.63 -6.40
CA LYS A 49 -9.46 -18.21 -5.60
C LYS A 49 -8.56 -17.22 -6.35
N VAL A 50 -8.36 -17.41 -7.65
CA VAL A 50 -7.57 -16.48 -8.49
C VAL A 50 -8.23 -15.09 -8.57
N ILE A 51 -9.56 -15.05 -8.76
CA ILE A 51 -10.31 -13.79 -8.82
C ILE A 51 -10.25 -13.08 -7.46
N GLU A 52 -10.46 -13.81 -6.37
CA GLU A 52 -10.34 -13.27 -5.01
C GLU A 52 -8.95 -12.69 -4.75
N PHE A 53 -7.89 -13.42 -5.10
CA PHE A 53 -6.50 -12.95 -4.95
C PHE A 53 -6.25 -11.65 -5.73
N ASN A 54 -6.71 -11.56 -6.97
CA ASN A 54 -6.50 -10.38 -7.82
C ASN A 54 -7.31 -9.14 -7.38
N SER A 55 -8.35 -9.33 -6.57
CA SER A 55 -9.14 -8.22 -6.01
C SER A 55 -8.49 -7.53 -4.82
N LYS A 56 -7.47 -8.16 -4.20
CA LYS A 56 -6.65 -7.57 -3.14
C LYS A 56 -5.46 -6.83 -3.80
N ASP A 57 -5.26 -5.56 -3.46
CA ASP A 57 -4.26 -4.64 -4.06
C ASP A 57 -2.86 -5.29 -4.13
N PRO A 58 -2.09 -5.17 -5.24
CA PRO A 58 -0.83 -5.87 -5.42
C PRO A 58 0.29 -5.13 -4.68
N VAL A 59 0.21 -5.11 -3.36
CA VAL A 59 1.28 -4.58 -2.52
C VAL A 59 2.47 -5.53 -2.64
N ARG A 60 3.66 -4.96 -2.87
CA ARG A 60 4.92 -5.71 -2.82
C ARG A 60 5.07 -6.26 -1.41
N ARG A 61 4.91 -7.58 -1.28
CA ARG A 61 4.82 -8.27 0.01
C ARG A 61 6.12 -8.36 0.79
N ASN A 62 7.28 -8.18 0.14
CA ASN A 62 8.53 -8.07 0.89
C ASN A 62 8.70 -6.64 1.40
N ILE A 63 8.91 -6.50 2.70
CA ILE A 63 9.16 -5.23 3.38
C ILE A 63 10.57 -5.19 3.96
N TYR A 64 11.16 -4.01 4.01
CA TYR A 64 12.51 -3.74 4.54
C TYR A 64 12.48 -2.55 5.48
N VAL A 65 12.91 -2.75 6.73
CA VAL A 65 12.89 -1.69 7.75
C VAL A 65 14.14 -0.82 7.63
N ASP A 66 14.01 0.34 6.96
CA ASP A 66 15.12 1.27 6.73
C ASP A 66 14.92 2.67 7.32
N LYS A 67 13.84 2.84 8.08
CA LYS A 67 13.48 4.09 8.75
C LYS A 67 13.06 3.80 10.18
N ILE A 68 13.67 4.49 11.13
CA ILE A 68 13.03 4.72 12.42
C ILE A 68 11.92 5.73 12.14
N ASP A 69 10.68 5.33 12.38
CA ASP A 69 9.62 6.32 12.40
C ASP A 69 9.87 7.18 13.63
N ILE A 70 10.19 8.46 13.43
CA ILE A 70 9.77 9.44 14.42
C ILE A 70 8.25 9.45 14.19
N PRO A 71 7.42 8.86 15.08
CA PRO A 71 6.00 8.83 14.82
C PRO A 71 5.59 10.24 14.48
N ASN A 72 4.84 10.41 13.39
CA ASN A 72 3.93 11.55 13.31
C ASN A 72 2.97 11.36 14.49
N LYS A 73 3.43 11.74 15.69
CA LYS A 73 2.60 11.80 16.87
C LYS A 73 1.43 12.67 16.44
N PRO A 74 0.19 12.18 16.54
CA PRO A 74 -0.94 12.99 16.19
C PRO A 74 -0.80 14.30 16.94
N VAL A 75 -0.85 15.42 16.21
CA VAL A 75 -0.57 16.71 16.82
C VAL A 75 -1.75 17.05 17.72
N TYR A 76 -1.48 17.29 19.00
CA TYR A 76 -2.52 17.74 19.93
C TYR A 76 -2.93 19.17 19.57
N LEU A 77 -4.18 19.36 19.17
CA LEU A 77 -4.69 20.65 18.68
C LEU A 77 -5.25 21.57 19.79
N GLY A 78 -5.14 21.17 21.06
CA GLY A 78 -5.69 21.95 22.17
C GLY A 78 -7.18 21.68 22.39
N CYS A 79 -7.95 22.71 22.75
CA CYS A 79 -9.39 22.62 23.02
C CYS A 79 -10.19 22.80 21.72
N TYR A 80 -11.03 21.82 21.39
CA TYR A 80 -11.86 21.80 20.18
C TYR A 80 -13.34 21.74 20.56
N LYS A 81 -14.19 22.51 19.88
CA LYS A 81 -15.61 22.67 20.25
C LYS A 81 -16.59 22.15 19.20
N ASN A 82 -16.16 21.92 17.95
CA ASN A 82 -17.06 21.58 16.86
C ASN A 82 -16.91 20.12 16.41
N THR A 83 -17.81 19.23 16.78
CA THR A 83 -17.67 17.77 16.60
C THR A 83 -17.81 17.26 15.15
N ASN A 84 -17.88 18.15 14.16
CA ASN A 84 -18.27 17.78 12.80
C ASN A 84 -17.11 17.43 11.87
N VAL A 85 -15.88 17.86 12.18
CA VAL A 85 -14.68 17.60 11.34
C VAL A 85 -13.74 16.57 11.99
N MET A 86 -13.70 16.52 13.33
CA MET A 86 -12.98 15.49 14.08
C MET A 86 -13.94 14.45 14.64
N GLU A 87 -13.57 13.19 14.50
CA GLU A 87 -14.32 12.02 14.96
C GLU A 87 -14.25 11.93 16.48
N TYR A 88 -15.42 11.93 17.15
CA TYR A 88 -15.51 11.66 18.58
C TYR A 88 -15.25 10.18 18.85
N THR A 89 -14.35 9.89 19.79
CA THR A 89 -13.90 8.51 20.05
C THR A 89 -14.08 8.04 21.49
N GLY A 90 -14.71 8.87 22.33
CA GLY A 90 -15.06 8.50 23.70
C GLY A 90 -14.54 9.47 24.77
N ASP A 91 -14.97 9.22 26.01
CA ASP A 91 -14.50 9.93 27.19
C ASP A 91 -13.20 9.30 27.69
N MET A 92 -12.06 10.01 27.61
CA MET A 92 -10.76 9.46 28.00
C MET A 92 -9.75 10.53 28.42
N LYS A 93 -8.71 10.11 29.13
CA LYS A 93 -7.60 10.98 29.55
C LYS A 93 -6.70 11.33 28.35
N PHE A 94 -5.83 12.32 28.53
CA PHE A 94 -4.95 12.80 27.46
C PHE A 94 -4.11 11.70 26.81
N ASP A 95 -3.39 10.91 27.61
CA ASP A 95 -2.53 9.84 27.11
C ASP A 95 -3.34 8.78 26.35
N GLN A 96 -4.56 8.50 26.82
CA GLN A 96 -5.49 7.58 26.17
C GLN A 96 -5.99 8.13 24.84
N CYS A 97 -6.29 9.43 24.75
CA CYS A 97 -6.72 10.08 23.51
C CYS A 97 -5.61 10.17 22.47
N SER A 98 -4.39 10.45 22.91
CA SER A 98 -3.20 10.45 22.05
C SER A 98 -2.95 9.06 21.48
N GLN A 99 -2.95 8.03 22.34
CA GLN A 99 -2.80 6.64 21.91
C GLN A 99 -3.94 6.20 20.99
N ASN A 100 -5.16 6.66 21.24
CA ASN A 100 -6.31 6.34 20.41
C ASN A 100 -6.17 6.95 18.99
N ALA A 101 -5.67 8.18 18.88
CA ALA A 101 -5.37 8.78 17.59
C ALA A 101 -4.27 8.03 16.82
N ILE A 102 -3.25 7.52 17.52
CA ILE A 102 -2.21 6.65 16.93
C ILE A 102 -2.85 5.36 16.42
N ASN A 103 -3.65 4.68 17.25
CA ASN A 103 -4.30 3.43 16.90
C ASN A 103 -5.22 3.57 15.69
N MET A 104 -5.86 4.73 15.54
CA MET A 104 -6.76 5.05 14.43
C MET A 104 -6.04 5.65 13.21
N ASN A 105 -4.70 5.70 13.21
CA ASN A 105 -3.88 6.33 12.17
C ASN A 105 -4.35 7.76 11.81
N LYS A 106 -4.68 8.54 12.85
CA LYS A 106 -5.13 9.92 12.71
C LYS A 106 -3.93 10.85 12.93
N SER A 107 -3.88 11.95 12.18
CA SER A 107 -2.77 12.92 12.21
C SER A 107 -2.92 13.97 13.32
N PHE A 108 -4.12 14.08 13.91
CA PHE A 108 -4.48 15.11 14.89
C PHE A 108 -5.40 14.56 15.98
N PHE A 109 -5.29 15.10 17.20
CA PHE A 109 -6.21 14.80 18.29
C PHE A 109 -6.50 16.01 19.19
N SER A 110 -7.64 15.99 19.88
CA SER A 110 -8.08 17.07 20.78
C SER A 110 -8.89 16.53 21.96
N LEU A 111 -8.95 17.32 23.04
CA LEU A 111 -9.77 17.07 24.22
C LEU A 111 -10.69 18.26 24.46
N SER A 112 -11.99 17.99 24.52
CA SER A 112 -13.00 18.94 25.01
C SER A 112 -13.41 18.53 26.42
N LYS A 113 -13.63 19.51 27.32
CA LYS A 113 -14.18 19.23 28.65
C LYS A 113 -15.67 19.56 28.66
N GLU A 114 -16.49 18.53 28.74
CA GLU A 114 -17.95 18.63 28.76
C GLU A 114 -18.52 17.83 29.93
N ASN A 115 -19.35 18.46 30.77
CA ASN A 115 -19.97 17.83 31.94
C ASN A 115 -18.97 17.14 32.90
N GLY A 116 -17.77 17.70 33.04
CA GLY A 116 -16.72 17.17 33.92
C GLY A 116 -15.92 16.00 33.33
N LYS A 117 -16.28 15.50 32.15
CA LYS A 117 -15.54 14.46 31.43
C LYS A 117 -14.73 15.04 30.27
N ASN A 118 -13.63 14.37 29.95
CA ASN A 118 -12.76 14.75 28.84
C ASN A 118 -13.15 13.93 27.60
N LYS A 119 -13.75 14.58 26.60
CA LYS A 119 -14.14 13.99 25.33
C LYS A 119 -12.97 14.03 24.34
N CYS A 120 -12.62 12.89 23.78
CA CYS A 120 -11.53 12.74 22.80
C CYS A 120 -12.04 12.84 21.36
N TYR A 121 -11.35 13.64 20.56
CA TYR A 121 -11.63 13.82 19.13
C TYR A 121 -10.36 13.59 18.31
N VAL A 122 -10.48 12.94 17.15
CA VAL A 122 -9.34 12.59 16.28
C VAL A 122 -9.62 12.93 14.81
N GLY A 123 -8.60 13.29 14.03
CA GLY A 123 -8.79 13.72 12.64
C GLY A 123 -7.52 13.74 11.79
N ASN A 124 -7.67 13.92 10.47
CA ASN A 124 -6.58 13.91 9.49
C ASN A 124 -6.41 15.21 8.72
N GLU A 125 -7.45 16.04 8.64
CA GLU A 125 -7.46 17.22 7.77
C GLU A 125 -7.19 18.48 8.58
N LEU A 126 -5.92 18.89 8.66
CA LEU A 126 -5.51 20.07 9.42
C LEU A 126 -6.30 21.32 8.97
N ASP A 127 -6.49 21.50 7.67
CA ASP A 127 -7.13 22.69 7.09
C ASP A 127 -8.61 22.79 7.49
N SER A 128 -9.33 21.67 7.44
CA SER A 128 -10.73 21.55 7.86
C SER A 128 -10.86 21.72 9.39
N ILE A 129 -9.87 21.26 10.16
CA ILE A 129 -9.86 21.37 11.62
C ILE A 129 -9.51 22.80 12.08
N ILE A 130 -8.63 23.51 11.35
CA ILE A 130 -8.24 24.90 11.62
C ILE A 130 -9.39 25.87 11.33
N GLN A 131 -10.21 25.61 10.31
CA GLN A 131 -11.37 26.47 9.99
C GLN A 131 -12.38 26.56 11.15
N ASP A 132 -12.50 25.52 11.97
CA ASP A 132 -13.55 25.38 13.00
C ASP A 132 -13.04 25.32 14.47
N GLY A 133 -11.72 25.39 14.69
CA GLY A 133 -11.13 25.46 16.04
C GLY A 133 -11.40 26.81 16.73
N GLN A 134 -11.76 26.83 18.02
CA GLN A 134 -12.02 28.11 18.72
C GLN A 134 -10.74 28.92 18.99
N GLN A 135 -10.52 29.86 18.07
CA GLN A 135 -9.99 31.23 18.19
C GLN A 135 -9.14 31.60 19.42
N TYR A 136 -7.90 32.00 19.11
CA TYR A 136 -7.14 32.96 19.89
C TYR A 136 -8.00 34.20 20.20
N LYS A 137 -7.88 34.73 21.43
CA LYS A 137 -8.50 36.01 21.80
C LYS A 137 -7.83 37.12 21.00
N ILE A 138 -8.55 37.71 20.05
CA ILE A 138 -8.11 38.90 19.30
C ILE A 138 -8.23 40.10 20.23
N LYS A 139 -7.10 40.69 20.61
CA LYS A 139 -7.09 41.93 21.38
C LYS A 139 -6.70 43.10 20.48
N PRO A 140 -7.49 44.18 20.42
CA PRO A 140 -7.06 45.42 19.77
C PRO A 140 -5.83 45.97 20.48
N LEU A 141 -4.81 46.29 19.69
CA LEU A 141 -3.56 46.88 20.15
C LEU A 141 -3.57 48.40 19.91
N TRP A 142 -4.12 48.81 18.78
CA TRP A 142 -4.27 50.21 18.39
C TRP A 142 -5.30 50.35 17.29
N ALA A 143 -5.88 51.53 17.19
CA ALA A 143 -6.75 51.93 16.10
C ALA A 143 -6.43 53.37 15.70
N SER A 144 -6.56 53.69 14.42
CA SER A 144 -6.54 55.08 13.97
C SER A 144 -7.79 55.82 14.46
N ASN A 145 -7.66 57.10 14.77
CA ASN A 145 -8.79 57.98 15.13
C ASN A 145 -9.51 58.52 13.89
N THR A 146 -9.67 57.70 12.85
CA THR A 146 -10.40 58.11 11.64
C THR A 146 -11.85 58.38 12.00
N LYS A 147 -12.40 59.54 11.60
CA LYS A 147 -13.83 59.82 11.76
C LYS A 147 -14.62 58.86 10.87
N GLN A 148 -15.68 58.27 11.41
CA GLN A 148 -16.53 57.35 10.66
C GLN A 148 -17.11 58.06 9.42
N THR A 149 -16.79 57.55 8.23
CA THR A 149 -17.31 58.06 6.95
C THR A 149 -18.35 57.11 6.36
N SER A 150 -19.27 57.64 5.55
CA SER A 150 -20.22 56.84 4.74
C SER A 150 -19.58 56.26 3.48
N ASP A 151 -18.44 56.81 3.05
CA ASP A 151 -17.77 56.47 1.80
C ASP A 151 -16.75 55.35 1.98
N THR A 152 -16.43 54.60 0.92
CA THR A 152 -15.42 53.53 0.88
C THR A 152 -14.00 54.11 0.95
N PRO A 153 -13.36 54.15 2.12
CA PRO A 153 -12.05 54.77 2.25
C PRO A 153 -10.97 53.81 1.77
N ILE A 154 -9.79 54.33 1.44
CA ILE A 154 -8.61 53.56 1.01
C ILE A 154 -7.40 54.00 1.85
N LEU A 155 -6.59 53.06 2.32
CA LEU A 155 -5.28 53.35 2.92
C LEU A 155 -4.22 53.38 1.83
N LYS A 156 -3.52 54.50 1.65
CA LYS A 156 -2.40 54.68 0.71
C LYS A 156 -1.09 54.91 1.48
N VAL A 157 -0.01 54.26 1.04
CA VAL A 157 1.35 54.65 1.43
C VAL A 157 1.86 55.62 0.36
N LEU A 158 2.19 56.83 0.75
CA LEU A 158 2.68 57.89 -0.13
C LEU A 158 4.22 57.87 -0.13
N GLU A 159 4.86 58.86 -0.74
CA GLU A 159 6.33 58.91 -0.79
C GLU A 159 6.88 59.17 0.61
N THR A 160 6.33 60.14 1.38
CA THR A 160 6.89 60.49 2.71
C THR A 160 5.96 60.22 3.90
N CYS A 161 4.71 59.84 3.66
CA CYS A 161 3.71 59.58 4.69
C CYS A 161 2.76 58.45 4.28
N PHE A 162 1.76 58.12 5.11
CA PHE A 162 0.63 57.28 4.72
C PHE A 162 -0.67 58.04 5.00
N ALA A 163 -1.70 57.81 4.19
CA ALA A 163 -2.97 58.49 4.30
C ALA A 163 -4.15 57.52 4.12
N VAL A 164 -5.16 57.65 4.96
CA VAL A 164 -6.51 57.14 4.69
C VAL A 164 -7.26 58.24 3.96
N VAL A 165 -7.78 57.94 2.78
CA VAL A 165 -8.47 58.89 1.91
C VAL A 165 -9.88 58.42 1.57
N ASP A 166 -10.79 59.35 1.29
CA ASP A 166 -12.11 59.05 0.71
C ASP A 166 -12.03 58.82 -0.82
N SER A 167 -13.19 58.61 -1.46
CA SER A 167 -13.30 58.41 -2.91
C SER A 167 -12.86 59.63 -3.75
N ASN A 168 -12.80 60.82 -3.15
CA ASN A 168 -12.35 62.06 -3.77
C ASN A 168 -10.88 62.40 -3.44
N ASN A 169 -10.13 61.46 -2.83
CA ASN A 169 -8.78 61.66 -2.30
C ASN A 169 -8.66 62.69 -1.15
N ASN A 170 -9.75 63.04 -0.47
CA ASN A 170 -9.64 63.87 0.73
C ASN A 170 -9.02 63.07 1.87
N VAL A 171 -8.01 63.63 2.53
CA VAL A 171 -7.31 62.98 3.66
C VAL A 171 -8.21 62.93 4.89
N LEU A 172 -8.60 61.71 5.28
CA LEU A 172 -9.40 61.41 6.47
C LEU A 172 -8.51 61.19 7.72
N PHE A 173 -7.35 60.58 7.51
CA PHE A 173 -6.34 60.34 8.55
C PHE A 173 -4.96 60.22 7.89
N SER A 174 -3.91 60.69 8.56
CA SER A 174 -2.52 60.53 8.10
C SER A 174 -1.58 60.67 9.29
N ASN A 175 -0.36 60.11 9.22
CA ASN A 175 0.69 60.48 10.16
C ASN A 175 1.16 61.94 9.98
N ASP A 176 0.97 62.51 8.78
CA ASP A 176 1.17 63.92 8.47
C ASP A 176 0.10 64.38 7.45
N ILE A 177 -0.94 65.05 7.96
CA ILE A 177 -2.10 65.45 7.15
C ILE A 177 -1.71 66.51 6.11
N MET A 178 -0.85 67.46 6.47
CA MET A 178 -0.45 68.54 5.56
C MET A 178 0.35 67.95 4.40
N ARG A 179 1.33 67.10 4.72
CA ARG A 179 2.15 66.43 3.72
C ARG A 179 1.35 65.50 2.80
N ALA A 180 0.43 64.73 3.38
CA ALA A 180 -0.44 63.86 2.59
C ALA A 180 -1.31 64.65 1.60
N LYS A 181 -1.84 65.82 1.99
CA LYS A 181 -2.59 66.69 1.08
C LYS A 181 -1.70 67.23 -0.04
N GLU A 182 -0.50 67.68 0.27
CA GLU A 182 0.47 68.16 -0.73
C GLU A 182 0.83 67.09 -1.77
N GLU A 183 1.09 65.86 -1.32
CA GLU A 183 1.43 64.72 -2.17
C GLU A 183 0.24 64.27 -3.03
N LEU A 184 -0.99 64.28 -2.48
CA LEU A 184 -2.20 63.89 -3.23
C LEU A 184 -2.68 64.96 -4.21
N GLU A 185 -2.44 66.24 -3.94
CA GLU A 185 -2.76 67.35 -4.85
C GLU A 185 -1.70 67.55 -5.95
N ASN A 186 -0.68 66.69 -6.03
CA ASN A 186 0.47 66.80 -6.94
C ASN A 186 1.19 68.17 -6.85
N LYS A 187 1.12 68.84 -5.69
CA LYS A 187 1.74 70.17 -5.49
C LYS A 187 3.23 70.09 -5.17
N MET A 188 3.79 68.90 -5.04
CA MET A 188 5.24 68.69 -4.95
C MET A 188 5.89 68.93 -6.32
N ASN A 189 6.19 70.19 -6.60
CA ASN A 189 7.02 70.58 -7.75
C ASN A 189 8.40 69.88 -7.70
N ALA A 190 8.54 68.81 -8.47
CA ALA A 190 9.72 68.41 -9.26
C ALA A 190 11.15 68.70 -8.75
N VAL A 191 11.45 68.67 -7.45
CA VAL A 191 12.85 68.78 -6.97
C VAL A 191 13.11 67.90 -5.73
N GLN A 192 13.95 66.89 -5.94
CA GLN A 192 14.67 65.98 -5.02
C GLN A 192 14.21 64.51 -4.94
N PRO A 193 15.17 63.56 -4.85
CA PRO A 193 15.01 62.18 -5.29
C PRO A 193 14.11 61.40 -4.35
N THR A 194 13.09 60.77 -4.92
CA THR A 194 12.67 59.37 -4.67
C THR A 194 12.88 58.83 -3.24
N GLN A 195 12.51 59.61 -2.22
CA GLN A 195 12.44 59.09 -0.86
C GLN A 195 11.17 58.26 -0.76
N SER A 196 11.24 57.04 -1.30
CA SER A 196 10.18 56.05 -1.11
C SER A 196 10.20 55.56 0.33
N CYS A 197 9.03 55.37 0.88
CA CYS A 197 8.82 54.82 2.20
C CYS A 197 8.14 53.45 2.12
N ARG A 198 8.15 52.73 3.24
CA ARG A 198 7.35 51.53 3.44
C ARG A 198 6.67 51.55 4.80
N LEU A 199 5.41 51.15 4.82
CA LEU A 199 4.64 50.90 6.04
C LEU A 199 4.81 49.42 6.40
N SER A 200 5.56 49.12 7.46
CA SER A 200 5.95 47.76 7.89
C SER A 200 5.29 47.38 9.22
N LEU A 201 4.82 46.13 9.32
CA LEU A 201 4.37 45.52 10.57
C LEU A 201 5.40 44.50 11.08
N ASP A 202 6.10 44.88 12.14
CA ASP A 202 7.18 44.09 12.73
C ASP A 202 6.66 42.87 13.51
N ASN A 203 7.55 41.90 13.74
CA ASN A 203 7.30 40.68 14.52
C ASN A 203 7.05 40.91 16.02
N ASN A 204 7.16 42.16 16.49
CA ASN A 204 6.80 42.59 17.84
C ASN A 204 5.47 43.36 17.87
N GLY A 205 4.76 43.46 16.74
CA GLY A 205 3.47 44.15 16.67
C GLY A 205 3.59 45.68 16.66
N ILE A 206 4.74 46.22 16.26
CA ILE A 206 4.90 47.66 16.01
C ILE A 206 4.68 47.92 14.51
N LEU A 207 3.76 48.84 14.20
CA LEU A 207 3.56 49.36 12.84
C LEU A 207 4.46 50.59 12.66
N LYS A 208 5.30 50.60 11.62
CA LYS A 208 6.30 51.65 11.36
C LYS A 208 6.21 52.16 9.93
N LEU A 209 6.41 53.46 9.75
CA LEU A 209 6.73 54.06 8.46
C LEU A 209 8.24 54.27 8.40
N ILE A 210 8.89 53.67 7.41
CA ILE A 210 10.34 53.62 7.26
C ILE A 210 10.71 54.20 5.90
N ARG A 211 11.71 55.08 5.86
CA ARG A 211 12.29 55.58 4.61
C ARG A 211 13.24 54.54 4.02
N ASN A 212 13.06 54.17 2.76
CA ASN A 212 13.79 53.05 2.15
C ASN A 212 15.28 53.35 1.90
N SER A 213 15.68 54.61 1.76
CA SER A 213 17.07 54.97 1.44
C SER A 213 18.07 54.64 2.56
N ASP A 214 17.63 54.70 3.81
CA ASP A 214 18.48 54.61 5.00
C ASP A 214 17.82 53.89 6.18
N ASP A 215 16.67 53.25 5.94
CA ASP A 215 15.83 52.61 6.96
C ASP A 215 15.47 53.53 8.14
N TYR A 216 15.48 54.86 7.93
CA TYR A 216 15.13 55.81 8.97
C TYR A 216 13.63 55.74 9.29
N GLN A 217 13.32 55.59 10.58
CA GLN A 217 11.94 55.50 11.06
C GLN A 217 11.30 56.90 11.10
N LEU A 218 10.37 57.16 10.17
CA LEU A 218 9.62 58.42 10.09
C LEU A 218 8.46 58.45 11.08
N TRP A 219 7.84 57.30 11.34
CA TRP A 219 6.71 57.18 12.26
C TRP A 219 6.61 55.77 12.84
N GLN A 220 6.05 55.65 14.04
CA GLN A 220 5.67 54.36 14.61
C GLN A 220 4.36 54.50 15.40
N SER A 221 3.60 53.42 15.49
CA SER A 221 2.41 53.36 16.31
C SER A 221 2.75 53.27 17.82
N ASN A 222 2.04 54.01 18.67
CA ASN A 222 2.16 53.93 20.13
C ASN A 222 1.36 52.75 20.67
N GLN A 223 1.97 51.57 20.82
CA GLN A 223 1.26 50.37 21.26
C GLN A 223 2.00 49.59 22.35
N ASN A 224 1.22 49.00 23.26
CA ASN A 224 1.74 48.03 24.23
C ASN A 224 1.91 46.68 23.53
N VAL A 225 3.16 46.32 23.23
CA VAL A 225 3.52 45.04 22.63
C VAL A 225 3.06 43.89 23.52
N PHE A 226 2.23 42.99 22.98
CA PHE A 226 2.07 41.67 23.60
C PHE A 226 3.36 40.89 23.37
N ARG A 227 4.25 40.90 24.36
CA ARG A 227 5.26 39.83 24.54
C ARG A 227 4.62 38.43 24.62
N ASN A 228 3.30 38.50 24.89
CA ASN A 228 2.21 37.57 25.11
C ASN A 228 1.71 36.59 24.01
N SER A 229 2.02 36.84 22.73
CA SER A 229 1.19 36.38 21.61
C SER A 229 1.62 35.05 20.98
N ILE A 230 0.63 34.27 20.56
CA ILE A 230 0.84 33.02 19.79
C ILE A 230 0.89 33.32 18.30
N THR A 231 1.60 32.47 17.56
CA THR A 231 1.60 32.49 16.10
C THR A 231 0.28 31.93 15.58
N VAL A 232 -0.33 32.67 14.66
CA VAL A 232 -1.50 32.25 13.89
C VAL A 232 -1.04 32.04 12.46
N PHE A 233 -1.00 30.78 12.01
CA PHE A 233 -0.45 30.44 10.70
C PHE A 233 -1.20 31.11 9.54
N ASP A 234 -2.53 31.25 9.63
CA ASP A 234 -3.35 31.99 8.66
C ASP A 234 -3.08 33.51 8.65
N TRP A 235 -2.33 34.01 9.62
CA TRP A 235 -1.85 35.40 9.64
C TRP A 235 -0.46 35.54 9.05
N VAL A 236 0.24 34.47 8.69
CA VAL A 236 1.50 34.60 7.95
C VAL A 236 1.22 35.26 6.60
N PRO A 237 1.95 36.32 6.19
CA PRO A 237 1.61 37.09 5.00
C PRO A 237 1.43 36.26 3.73
N GLU A 238 2.29 35.28 3.51
CA GLU A 238 2.23 34.39 2.34
C GLU A 238 0.95 33.53 2.29
N ASN A 239 0.41 33.19 3.47
CA ASN A 239 -0.73 32.28 3.64
C ASN A 239 -2.05 33.01 3.93
N ASN A 240 -2.02 34.32 4.17
CA ASN A 240 -3.20 35.08 4.53
C ASN A 240 -3.94 35.58 3.29
N PRO A 241 -5.13 35.05 2.95
CA PRO A 241 -5.85 35.42 1.73
C PRO A 241 -6.33 36.88 1.72
N THR A 242 -6.44 37.51 2.90
CA THR A 242 -6.80 38.93 3.02
C THR A 242 -5.58 39.86 2.99
N CYS A 243 -4.36 39.33 2.84
CA CYS A 243 -3.14 40.11 2.71
C CYS A 243 -2.76 40.28 1.24
N LYS A 244 -3.15 41.43 0.65
CA LYS A 244 -2.99 41.73 -0.79
C LYS A 244 -1.58 41.48 -1.31
N TYR A 245 -0.56 41.92 -0.56
CA TYR A 245 0.84 41.93 -1.01
C TYR A 245 1.65 40.70 -0.59
N LYS A 246 1.05 39.76 0.14
CA LYS A 246 1.71 38.54 0.66
C LYS A 246 3.04 38.77 1.41
N ARG A 247 3.23 39.97 1.97
CA ARG A 247 4.42 40.37 2.74
C ARG A 247 4.02 41.30 3.89
N SER A 248 4.93 41.51 4.84
CA SER A 248 4.64 42.26 6.07
C SER A 248 4.76 43.79 5.94
N TYR A 249 4.86 44.31 4.72
CA TYR A 249 4.97 45.74 4.45
C TYR A 249 4.27 46.15 3.15
N MET A 250 3.90 47.42 3.08
CA MET A 250 3.45 48.12 1.87
C MET A 250 4.48 49.17 1.48
N SER A 251 4.77 49.32 0.19
CA SER A 251 5.71 50.30 -0.37
C SER A 251 5.00 51.58 -0.81
N SER A 252 5.74 52.65 -1.10
CA SER A 252 5.16 53.86 -1.70
C SER A 252 4.30 53.56 -2.93
N ASN A 253 3.18 54.28 -3.01
CA ASN A 253 2.13 54.16 -4.01
C ASN A 253 1.30 52.86 -3.93
N GLU A 254 1.52 52.01 -2.93
CA GLU A 254 0.67 50.85 -2.63
C GLU A 254 -0.53 51.24 -1.75
N PHE A 255 -1.62 50.47 -1.84
CA PHE A 255 -2.86 50.75 -1.15
C PHE A 255 -3.59 49.50 -0.64
N LEU A 256 -4.34 49.66 0.45
CA LEU A 256 -5.27 48.66 0.97
C LEU A 256 -6.71 49.15 0.87
N ASP A 257 -7.53 48.32 0.26
CA ASP A 257 -8.98 48.44 0.20
C ASP A 257 -9.61 47.94 1.50
N VAL A 258 -10.87 48.30 1.68
CA VAL A 258 -11.68 47.85 2.81
C VAL A 258 -11.71 46.32 2.93
N ASN A 259 -11.49 45.82 4.14
CA ASN A 259 -11.32 44.41 4.51
C ASN A 259 -9.99 43.77 4.09
N GLU A 260 -9.12 44.47 3.37
CA GLU A 260 -7.74 44.02 3.16
C GLU A 260 -6.92 44.23 4.45
N SER A 261 -5.75 43.58 4.49
CA SER A 261 -4.92 43.52 5.68
C SER A 261 -3.44 43.41 5.38
N MET A 262 -2.65 43.63 6.42
CA MET A 262 -1.22 43.35 6.47
C MET A 262 -0.92 42.59 7.77
N SER A 263 0.02 41.67 7.75
CA SER A 263 0.32 40.83 8.91
C SER A 263 1.82 40.73 9.18
N SER A 264 2.23 40.40 10.40
CA SER A 264 3.64 40.21 10.76
C SER A 264 4.15 38.87 10.20
N GLN A 265 5.45 38.78 9.89
CA GLN A 265 6.05 37.55 9.33
C GLN A 265 5.86 36.32 10.22
N ASN A 266 5.89 36.51 11.54
CA ASN A 266 5.69 35.45 12.52
C ASN A 266 4.20 35.10 12.78
N GLY A 267 3.26 35.70 12.05
CA GLY A 267 1.82 35.42 12.16
C GLY A 267 1.18 35.82 13.49
N LYS A 268 1.84 36.63 14.33
CA LYS A 268 1.31 36.99 15.67
C LYS A 268 0.41 38.23 15.68
N TYR A 269 0.58 39.10 14.68
CA TYR A 269 -0.10 40.39 14.60
C TYR A 269 -0.68 40.61 13.22
N LYS A 270 -1.81 41.32 13.17
CA LYS A 270 -2.53 41.63 11.94
C LYS A 270 -3.11 43.03 12.00
N MET A 271 -2.79 43.85 11.02
CA MET A 271 -3.43 45.14 10.76
C MET A 271 -4.60 44.92 9.80
N LYS A 272 -5.81 45.29 10.22
CA LYS A 272 -7.02 45.23 9.39
C LYS A 272 -7.45 46.64 9.01
N PHE A 273 -7.85 46.82 7.76
CA PHE A 273 -8.48 48.06 7.32
C PHE A 273 -10.00 47.86 7.25
N LEU A 274 -10.74 48.59 8.08
CA LEU A 274 -12.16 48.35 8.31
C LEU A 274 -13.05 49.21 7.41
N LYS A 275 -14.30 48.78 7.20
CA LYS A 275 -15.32 49.48 6.39
C LYS A 275 -15.53 50.95 6.75
N ASN A 276 -15.29 51.33 8.01
CA ASN A 276 -15.44 52.70 8.51
C ASN A 276 -14.15 53.54 8.41
N GLY A 277 -13.13 53.09 7.67
CA GLY A 277 -11.86 53.82 7.50
C GLY A 277 -10.90 53.72 8.68
N VAL A 278 -11.22 52.89 9.68
CA VAL A 278 -10.34 52.65 10.82
C VAL A 278 -9.30 51.60 10.47
N MET A 279 -8.03 51.97 10.62
CA MET A 279 -6.91 51.03 10.65
C MET A 279 -6.84 50.42 12.04
N LYS A 280 -6.98 49.10 12.18
CA LYS A 280 -6.98 48.42 13.47
C LYS A 280 -5.86 47.39 13.54
N LEU A 281 -4.90 47.61 14.43
CA LEU A 281 -3.91 46.59 14.75
C LEU A 281 -4.45 45.66 15.83
N VAL A 282 -4.35 44.36 15.59
CA VAL A 282 -4.77 43.33 16.55
C VAL A 282 -3.66 42.32 16.78
N GLY A 283 -3.63 41.77 18.00
CA GLY A 283 -2.76 40.67 18.38
C GLY A 283 -3.56 39.46 18.84
N ALA A 284 -3.07 38.27 18.53
CA ALA A 284 -3.62 37.01 19.04
C ALA A 284 -3.13 36.75 20.48
N SER A 285 -4.02 36.32 21.36
CA SER A 285 -3.70 35.92 22.74
C SER A 285 -4.31 34.56 23.11
N THR A 286 -3.66 33.81 24.00
CA THR A 286 -4.11 32.48 24.43
C THR A 286 -5.44 32.54 25.21
N ALA A 287 -6.37 31.65 24.90
CA ALA A 287 -7.58 31.44 25.68
C ALA A 287 -7.61 30.04 26.30
N CYS A 288 -6.62 29.67 27.11
CA CYS A 288 -6.66 28.53 28.06
C CYS A 288 -5.53 28.64 29.07
N VAL A 289 -5.82 28.51 30.37
CA VAL A 289 -4.83 28.59 31.47
C VAL A 289 -4.96 27.35 32.37
N ASN A 290 -3.85 26.62 32.56
CA ASN A 290 -3.56 25.79 33.75
C ASN A 290 -2.00 25.69 33.93
N PRO A 291 -1.41 25.20 35.05
CA PRO A 291 -0.38 25.92 35.79
C PRO A 291 1.07 25.48 35.52
N ASN A 292 1.30 24.41 34.75
CA ASN A 292 2.66 23.94 34.46
C ASN A 292 3.22 24.69 33.25
N ARG A 293 3.77 25.88 33.50
CA ARG A 293 4.20 26.82 32.45
C ARG A 293 5.71 26.82 32.28
N ILE A 294 6.16 26.83 31.02
CA ILE A 294 7.46 27.39 30.64
C ILE A 294 7.20 28.78 30.05
N GLY A 295 7.86 29.77 30.63
CA GLY A 295 7.73 31.17 30.25
C GLY A 295 8.42 32.08 31.27
N ASN A 296 9.27 32.96 30.76
CA ASN A 296 9.71 34.17 31.46
C ASN A 296 8.57 35.22 31.38
N LYS A 297 8.46 36.15 32.33
CA LYS A 297 7.60 37.36 32.29
C LYS A 297 7.63 38.12 30.93
N THR A 298 8.61 37.88 30.06
CA THR A 298 8.78 38.57 28.78
C THR A 298 8.67 37.72 27.50
N THR A 299 8.38 36.42 27.58
CA THR A 299 8.19 35.57 26.39
C THR A 299 7.17 34.46 26.69
N THR A 300 5.91 34.66 26.30
CA THR A 300 4.94 33.55 26.30
C THR A 300 4.98 32.81 24.97
N SER A 301 5.74 31.72 24.99
CA SER A 301 5.38 30.50 24.30
C SER A 301 4.88 29.56 25.40
N LEU A 302 3.55 29.49 25.58
CA LEU A 302 2.92 28.57 26.52
C LEU A 302 2.81 27.19 25.86
N HIS A 303 3.92 26.47 25.85
CA HIS A 303 3.90 25.02 25.69
C HIS A 303 4.29 24.42 27.04
N THR A 304 3.47 23.52 27.58
CA THR A 304 4.02 22.46 28.43
C THR A 304 5.03 21.73 27.55
N ILE A 305 6.32 21.64 27.92
CA ILE A 305 7.29 20.86 27.12
C ILE A 305 6.79 19.42 26.90
N ASN A 306 5.95 18.90 27.80
CA ASN A 306 5.24 17.62 27.64
C ASN A 306 4.38 17.52 26.35
N ASN A 307 4.09 18.63 25.67
CA ASN A 307 3.36 18.72 24.40
C ASN A 307 4.30 18.98 23.19
N THR A 308 5.61 18.88 23.39
CA THR A 308 6.63 19.05 22.34
C THR A 308 7.38 17.74 22.11
N ALA A 309 8.21 17.67 21.08
CA ALA A 309 9.13 16.57 20.85
C ALA A 309 10.29 16.57 21.87
N TYR A 310 10.07 17.00 23.12
CA TYR A 310 11.06 17.07 24.18
C TYR A 310 10.50 16.55 25.52
N ASN A 311 11.34 15.90 26.32
CA ASN A 311 11.11 15.50 27.71
C ASN A 311 11.93 16.42 28.62
N VAL A 312 11.34 16.86 29.75
CA VAL A 312 12.06 17.64 30.76
C VAL A 312 12.41 16.78 31.95
N ALA A 313 13.69 16.71 32.28
CA ALA A 313 14.15 16.35 33.60
C ALA A 313 14.52 17.63 34.35
N GLU A 314 13.70 18.02 35.33
CA GLU A 314 14.03 19.15 36.19
C GLU A 314 15.20 18.81 37.10
N LYS A 315 15.96 19.85 37.50
CA LYS A 315 17.10 19.70 38.43
C LYS A 315 18.06 18.63 37.95
N SER A 316 18.34 18.60 36.66
CA SER A 316 19.10 17.52 36.02
C SER A 316 20.09 18.10 35.00
N SER A 317 21.22 17.42 34.85
CA SER A 317 22.31 17.72 33.90
C SER A 317 22.83 16.40 33.33
N SER A 318 23.55 16.46 32.20
CA SER A 318 24.18 15.29 31.59
C SER A 318 25.70 15.46 31.57
N ASN A 319 26.43 14.36 31.72
CA ASN A 319 27.88 14.32 31.54
C ASN A 319 28.30 14.33 30.06
N SER A 320 27.36 14.44 29.12
CA SER A 320 27.65 14.50 27.69
C SER A 320 28.34 15.81 27.28
N ASN A 321 29.18 15.69 26.25
CA ASN A 321 29.87 16.83 25.66
C ASN A 321 28.86 17.83 25.07
N SER A 322 29.07 19.11 25.37
CA SER A 322 28.35 20.19 24.72
C SER A 322 28.91 20.42 23.33
N ASP A 323 28.04 20.47 22.32
CA ASP A 323 28.39 20.88 20.96
C ASP A 323 28.57 22.40 20.91
N GLU A 324 27.60 23.13 21.45
CA GLU A 324 27.60 24.60 21.48
C GLU A 324 26.98 25.14 22.77
N THR A 325 27.47 26.29 23.24
CA THR A 325 26.93 26.98 24.41
C THR A 325 26.51 28.40 24.05
N TYR A 326 25.29 28.76 24.46
CA TYR A 326 24.70 30.07 24.26
C TYR A 326 24.35 30.71 25.60
N PHE A 327 24.48 32.03 25.67
CA PHE A 327 24.15 32.82 26.87
C PHE A 327 23.00 33.78 26.59
N ASN A 328 22.25 34.14 27.63
CA ASN A 328 21.13 35.09 27.57
C ASN A 328 19.98 34.66 26.64
N LEU A 329 19.87 33.37 26.30
CA LEU A 329 18.74 32.81 25.58
C LEU A 329 17.59 32.46 26.52
N SER A 330 16.36 32.59 26.03
CA SER A 330 15.24 31.93 26.69
C SER A 330 15.32 30.41 26.46
N LEU A 331 14.64 29.63 27.29
CA LEU A 331 14.53 28.19 27.08
C LEU A 331 13.91 27.85 25.70
N GLY A 332 12.96 28.66 25.21
CA GLY A 332 12.38 28.47 23.88
C GLY A 332 13.37 28.73 22.75
N ASP A 333 14.18 29.79 22.85
CA ASP A 333 15.23 30.06 21.86
C ASP A 333 16.30 28.98 21.89
N CYS A 334 16.60 28.46 23.08
CA CYS A 334 17.53 27.36 23.27
C CYS A 334 17.06 26.06 22.59
N ILE A 335 15.77 25.73 22.73
CA ILE A 335 15.16 24.60 22.01
C ILE A 335 15.16 24.84 20.50
N SER A 336 14.84 26.06 20.04
CA SER A 336 14.92 26.40 18.61
C SER A 336 16.33 26.19 18.06
N LYS A 337 17.37 26.57 18.81
CA LYS A 337 18.76 26.29 18.44
C LYS A 337 19.07 24.79 18.38
N CYS A 338 18.47 23.99 19.25
CA CYS A 338 18.56 22.54 19.20
C CYS A 338 17.78 21.91 18.02
N ASP A 339 16.68 22.52 17.58
CA ASP A 339 15.93 22.06 16.41
C ASP A 339 16.67 22.40 15.11
N ASP A 340 17.25 23.60 15.03
CA ASP A 340 18.08 24.05 13.91
C ASP A 340 19.41 23.28 13.82
N ASN A 341 19.86 22.72 14.94
CA ASN A 341 21.06 21.89 15.02
C ASN A 341 20.70 20.40 14.88
N SER A 342 20.96 19.85 13.69
CA SER A 342 20.67 18.44 13.37
C SER A 342 21.38 17.40 14.23
N VAL A 343 22.46 17.77 14.95
CA VAL A 343 23.18 16.86 15.87
C VAL A 343 22.74 17.03 17.33
N CYS A 344 21.91 18.01 17.66
CA CYS A 344 21.45 18.22 19.03
C CYS A 344 20.39 17.17 19.43
N ALA A 345 20.73 16.34 20.43
CA ALA A 345 19.85 15.33 21.02
C ALA A 345 19.16 15.84 22.30
N ALA A 346 19.80 16.77 23.01
CA ALA A 346 19.26 17.36 24.23
C ALA A 346 19.78 18.78 24.45
N VAL A 347 19.09 19.50 25.31
CA VAL A 347 19.47 20.83 25.78
C VAL A 347 19.68 20.78 27.28
N GLU A 348 20.78 21.34 27.75
CA GLU A 348 20.98 21.65 29.15
C GLU A 348 20.79 23.16 29.37
N TYR A 349 19.72 23.51 30.07
CA TYR A 349 19.34 24.90 30.30
C TYR A 349 19.50 25.28 31.77
N LYS A 350 20.40 26.23 32.05
CA LYS A 350 20.62 26.75 33.39
C LYS A 350 19.94 28.10 33.54
N LYS A 351 19.04 28.20 34.52
CA LYS A 351 18.34 29.45 34.84
C LYS A 351 19.14 30.23 35.89
N GLY A 352 19.61 31.42 35.52
CA GLY A 352 20.36 32.33 36.40
C GLY A 352 20.22 33.79 35.97
N ASN A 353 21.01 34.69 36.58
CA ASN A 353 21.09 36.11 36.16
C ASN A 353 21.55 36.26 34.71
N VAL A 354 22.40 35.33 34.27
CA VAL A 354 22.70 35.05 32.87
C VAL A 354 22.22 33.62 32.64
N SER A 355 21.25 33.41 31.75
CA SER A 355 20.86 32.06 31.35
C SER A 355 21.96 31.45 30.50
N SER A 356 22.21 30.15 30.66
CA SER A 356 23.05 29.38 29.74
C SER A 356 22.26 28.24 29.12
N CYS A 357 22.57 27.97 27.87
CA CYS A 357 21.93 27.01 26.99
C CYS A 357 23.04 26.18 26.34
N GLU A 358 23.18 24.93 26.75
CA GLU A 358 24.16 24.01 26.16
C GLU A 358 23.42 23.00 25.29
N LEU A 359 23.77 22.96 24.00
CA LEU A 359 23.29 21.92 23.10
C LEU A 359 24.14 20.66 23.31
N LYS A 360 23.50 19.56 23.63
CA LYS A 360 24.12 18.26 23.83
C LYS A 360 23.83 17.38 22.62
N ASN A 361 24.87 16.72 22.11
CA ASN A 361 24.74 15.81 20.97
C ASN A 361 24.26 14.39 21.37
N ASP A 362 24.31 14.07 22.66
CA ASP A 362 23.80 12.81 23.24
C ASP A 362 23.24 13.06 24.65
N ILE A 363 22.45 12.12 25.15
CA ILE A 363 21.91 12.08 26.51
C ILE A 363 22.78 11.07 27.28
N GLY A 364 23.93 11.54 27.77
CA GLY A 364 24.79 10.75 28.65
C GLY A 364 24.13 10.44 30.00
N GLU A 365 24.91 10.04 31.00
CA GLU A 365 24.38 9.76 32.33
C GLU A 365 23.79 11.03 32.95
N VAL A 366 22.53 10.93 33.40
CA VAL A 366 21.77 12.07 33.94
C VAL A 366 21.90 12.10 35.45
N TYR A 367 22.35 13.24 35.99
CA TYR A 367 22.53 13.43 37.43
C TYR A 367 21.82 14.68 37.93
N THR A 368 21.46 14.69 39.22
CA THR A 368 20.69 15.76 39.84
C THR A 368 21.55 16.99 40.12
N THR A 369 21.07 18.18 39.74
CA THR A 369 21.74 19.47 39.96
C THR A 369 20.77 20.53 40.47
N LYS A 370 21.30 21.55 41.16
CA LYS A 370 20.51 22.71 41.62
C LYS A 370 20.54 23.77 40.51
N ASN A 371 19.39 24.00 39.87
CA ASN A 371 19.11 25.08 38.89
C ASN A 371 19.37 24.80 37.40
N THR A 372 19.54 23.54 37.04
CA THR A 372 19.60 23.12 35.63
C THR A 372 18.37 22.30 35.26
N GLN A 373 17.91 22.46 34.03
CA GLN A 373 16.87 21.63 33.41
C GLN A 373 17.50 20.94 32.22
N MET A 374 17.34 19.62 32.14
CA MET A 374 17.70 18.87 30.94
C MET A 374 16.42 18.69 30.12
N ILE A 375 16.48 19.12 28.86
CA ILE A 375 15.40 19.04 27.89
C ILE A 375 15.90 18.14 26.76
N SER A 376 15.72 16.84 26.93
CA SER A 376 16.07 15.87 25.90
C SER A 376 14.99 15.88 24.82
N LYS A 377 15.33 15.72 23.54
CA LYS A 377 14.30 15.37 22.56
C LYS A 377 13.56 14.14 23.08
N ASN A 378 12.25 14.09 22.90
CA ASN A 378 11.34 12.99 23.24
C ASN A 378 11.55 11.88 22.23
N ILE A 379 12.81 11.50 22.10
CA ILE A 379 13.24 10.23 21.62
C ILE A 379 13.02 9.36 22.87
N ASN A 380 11.91 8.61 22.91
CA ASN A 380 12.04 7.25 23.44
C ASN A 380 13.35 6.77 22.83
N ASN A 381 14.36 6.46 23.66
CA ASN A 381 15.70 6.09 23.22
C ASN A 381 15.63 5.56 21.78
N PRO A 382 16.15 6.27 20.75
CA PRO A 382 15.94 5.87 19.36
C PRO A 382 16.44 4.44 19.10
N TYR A 383 17.23 3.91 20.05
CA TYR A 383 17.76 2.58 20.08
C TYR A 383 16.90 1.51 20.75
N ASN A 384 15.82 1.84 21.46
CA ASN A 384 14.96 0.82 22.08
C ASN A 384 14.37 -0.14 21.04
N ASP A 385 14.20 0.34 19.80
CA ASP A 385 13.72 -0.46 18.67
C ASP A 385 14.71 -0.53 17.50
N SER A 386 15.96 -0.07 17.70
CA SER A 386 17.01 -0.17 16.67
C SER A 386 17.28 -1.61 16.23
N GLY A 387 16.99 -2.59 17.10
CA GLY A 387 17.07 -4.01 16.77
C GLY A 387 16.11 -4.46 15.64
N LEU A 388 15.13 -3.63 15.26
CA LEU A 388 14.25 -3.89 14.12
C LEU A 388 14.79 -3.30 12.81
N LEU A 389 15.77 -2.38 12.86
CA LEU A 389 16.37 -1.82 11.66
C LEU A 389 17.19 -2.88 10.92
N GLY A 390 17.11 -2.86 9.60
CA GLY A 390 17.78 -3.85 8.78
C GLY A 390 17.01 -5.17 8.64
N LYS A 391 15.92 -5.38 9.39
CA LYS A 391 15.06 -6.55 9.20
C LYS A 391 14.36 -6.52 7.84
N VAL A 392 14.18 -7.71 7.28
CA VAL A 392 13.49 -7.95 6.03
C VAL A 392 12.41 -8.98 6.31
N GLY A 393 11.20 -8.78 5.80
CA GLY A 393 10.09 -9.70 6.03
C GLY A 393 9.20 -9.85 4.81
N TYR A 394 8.42 -10.91 4.77
CA TYR A 394 7.36 -11.18 3.80
C TYR A 394 6.00 -11.11 4.49
N LEU A 395 5.09 -10.30 3.95
CA LEU A 395 3.69 -10.26 4.34
C LEU A 395 2.91 -11.26 3.48
N ASP A 396 2.34 -12.27 4.11
CA ASP A 396 1.57 -13.27 3.40
C ASP A 396 0.15 -12.80 3.10
N GLU A 397 -0.67 -13.70 2.59
CA GLU A 397 -2.02 -13.41 2.10
C GLU A 397 -3.04 -13.14 3.21
N ASN A 398 -2.66 -13.43 4.45
CA ASN A 398 -3.42 -13.17 5.68
C ASN A 398 -2.82 -11.99 6.47
N ASP A 399 -1.94 -11.20 5.84
CA ASP A 399 -1.16 -10.12 6.46
C ASP A 399 -0.20 -10.60 7.58
N GLU A 400 0.09 -11.90 7.67
CA GLU A 400 1.04 -12.43 8.64
C GLU A 400 2.47 -12.15 8.18
N LEU A 401 3.32 -11.74 9.14
CA LEU A 401 4.70 -11.37 8.89
C LEU A 401 5.65 -12.54 9.09
N HIS A 402 6.37 -12.88 8.02
CA HIS A 402 7.41 -13.90 7.98
C HIS A 402 8.78 -13.24 7.83
N GLU A 403 9.59 -13.20 8.90
CA GLU A 403 10.93 -12.58 8.89
C GLU A 403 11.92 -13.44 8.08
N TYR A 404 12.68 -12.80 7.20
CA TYR A 404 13.74 -13.46 6.44
C TYR A 404 14.97 -13.72 7.32
N PRO A 405 15.45 -14.96 7.42
CA PRO A 405 16.70 -15.25 8.11
C PRO A 405 17.90 -14.70 7.32
N LYS A 406 18.99 -14.36 8.03
CA LYS A 406 20.20 -13.73 7.44
C LYS A 406 20.81 -14.52 6.29
N ASN A 407 20.71 -15.85 6.29
CA ASN A 407 21.23 -16.72 5.23
C ASN A 407 20.45 -16.62 3.92
N MET A 408 19.24 -16.06 3.92
CA MET A 408 18.44 -15.79 2.72
C MET A 408 18.66 -14.38 2.17
N LEU A 409 19.55 -13.59 2.77
CA LEU A 409 19.86 -12.22 2.37
C LEU A 409 21.30 -12.14 1.89
N SER A 410 21.51 -11.62 0.68
CA SER A 410 22.85 -11.43 0.11
C SER A 410 22.97 -10.05 -0.53
N TYR A 411 24.09 -9.35 -0.35
CA TYR A 411 24.26 -8.05 -0.99
C TYR A 411 24.43 -8.18 -2.51
N ASN A 412 23.85 -7.26 -3.25
CA ASN A 412 24.05 -7.13 -4.69
C ASN A 412 24.96 -5.93 -5.02
N ASN A 413 25.18 -5.70 -6.32
CA ASN A 413 26.11 -4.67 -6.79
C ASN A 413 25.43 -3.30 -6.99
N GLN A 414 24.19 -3.12 -6.49
CA GLN A 414 23.47 -1.85 -6.54
C GLN A 414 23.62 -1.11 -5.22
N TYR A 415 23.71 0.22 -5.31
CA TYR A 415 23.93 1.10 -4.15
C TYR A 415 22.83 2.15 -4.03
N LYS A 416 22.54 2.54 -2.79
CA LYS A 416 21.74 3.71 -2.44
C LYS A 416 22.69 4.80 -1.92
N LEU A 417 22.61 6.00 -2.51
CA LEU A 417 23.46 7.13 -2.19
C LEU A 417 22.77 8.07 -1.20
N TYR A 418 23.49 8.43 -0.15
CA TYR A 418 23.15 9.51 0.78
C TYR A 418 24.25 10.57 0.74
N LYS A 419 23.92 11.78 0.26
CA LYS A 419 24.87 12.90 0.17
C LYS A 419 25.09 13.54 1.53
N SER A 420 26.26 14.13 1.74
CA SER A 420 26.64 14.85 2.98
C SER A 420 26.39 14.02 4.24
N THR A 421 26.74 12.73 4.17
CA THR A 421 26.32 11.72 5.13
C THR A 421 27.43 10.72 5.38
N THR A 422 27.61 10.32 6.64
CA THR A 422 28.45 9.20 7.09
C THR A 422 27.63 8.21 7.94
N SER A 423 28.24 7.07 8.33
CA SER A 423 27.63 6.06 9.19
C SER A 423 28.66 5.32 10.05
N ASP A 424 28.29 5.00 11.28
CA ASP A 424 29.16 4.39 12.32
C ASP A 424 29.32 2.86 12.21
N GLY A 425 29.02 2.26 11.05
CA GLY A 425 29.22 0.82 10.86
C GLY A 425 30.67 0.38 11.12
N ASN A 426 30.91 -0.91 11.40
CA ASN A 426 32.29 -1.35 11.65
C ASN A 426 33.13 -1.21 10.40
N GLU A 427 34.35 -0.72 10.55
CA GLU A 427 35.27 -0.52 9.46
C GLU A 427 35.91 -1.84 9.02
N ILE A 428 35.93 -2.10 7.71
CA ILE A 428 36.64 -3.23 7.12
C ILE A 428 38.03 -2.79 6.62
N ASP A 429 38.08 -1.68 5.89
CA ASP A 429 39.30 -1.18 5.23
C ASP A 429 39.19 0.34 4.97
N ILE A 430 40.33 1.05 4.97
CA ILE A 430 40.42 2.45 4.53
C ILE A 430 41.51 2.60 3.48
N PHE A 431 41.20 3.25 2.36
CA PHE A 431 42.19 3.57 1.34
C PHE A 431 41.85 4.87 0.59
N LYS A 432 42.79 5.38 -0.20
CA LYS A 432 42.56 6.53 -1.09
C LYS A 432 42.11 6.06 -2.46
N GLY A 433 41.14 6.75 -3.04
CA GLY A 433 40.64 6.43 -4.37
C GLY A 433 39.44 7.25 -4.82
N SER A 434 38.81 6.78 -5.89
CA SER A 434 37.56 7.28 -6.43
C SER A 434 36.36 6.51 -5.88
N LYS A 435 35.16 7.06 -6.07
CA LYS A 435 33.91 6.37 -5.72
C LYS A 435 33.76 5.01 -6.40
N VAL A 436 34.35 4.86 -7.60
CA VAL A 436 34.32 3.60 -8.37
C VAL A 436 35.16 2.53 -7.68
N ASP A 437 36.32 2.91 -7.14
CA ASP A 437 37.19 1.98 -6.41
C ASP A 437 36.49 1.43 -5.15
N GLY A 438 35.71 2.27 -4.47
CA GLY A 438 34.86 1.85 -3.34
C GLY A 438 33.80 0.83 -3.75
N ILE A 439 33.15 1.02 -4.90
CA ILE A 439 32.16 0.06 -5.43
C ILE A 439 32.82 -1.28 -5.78
N ILE A 440 33.95 -1.25 -6.51
CA ILE A 440 34.66 -2.46 -6.94
C ILE A 440 35.07 -3.28 -5.72
N ARG A 441 35.80 -2.66 -4.78
CA ARG A 441 36.37 -3.36 -3.62
C ARG A 441 35.30 -3.82 -2.63
N CYS A 442 34.22 -3.06 -2.46
CA CYS A 442 33.11 -3.50 -1.62
C CYS A 442 32.33 -4.68 -2.26
N ASN A 443 32.23 -4.74 -3.59
CA ASN A 443 31.56 -5.87 -4.27
C ASN A 443 32.36 -7.19 -4.17
N GLU A 444 33.68 -7.13 -4.04
CA GLU A 444 34.55 -8.30 -3.83
C GLU A 444 34.37 -8.93 -2.45
N LEU A 445 33.87 -8.15 -1.47
CA LEU A 445 33.72 -8.57 -0.08
C LEU A 445 32.26 -8.98 0.22
N LYS A 446 32.07 -10.23 0.65
CA LYS A 446 30.75 -10.77 1.00
C LYS A 446 30.09 -10.03 2.18
N ASN A 447 30.89 -9.53 3.13
CA ASN A 447 30.43 -8.87 4.34
C ASN A 447 30.38 -7.33 4.23
N CYS A 448 30.80 -6.74 3.10
CA CYS A 448 30.75 -5.29 2.92
C CYS A 448 29.30 -4.86 2.67
N GLY A 449 28.71 -4.13 3.62
CA GLY A 449 27.36 -3.58 3.52
C GLY A 449 27.33 -2.23 2.80
N GLY A 450 28.49 -1.58 2.63
CA GLY A 450 28.61 -0.30 1.95
C GLY A 450 29.94 0.38 2.23
N PHE A 451 30.04 1.66 1.86
CA PHE A 451 31.22 2.46 2.12
C PHE A 451 30.89 3.95 2.27
N VAL A 452 31.79 4.67 2.93
CA VAL A 452 31.76 6.13 3.04
C VAL A 452 32.88 6.71 2.18
N TYR A 453 32.55 7.64 1.29
CA TYR A 453 33.51 8.36 0.47
C TYR A 453 33.67 9.80 0.94
N ASN A 454 34.86 10.16 1.39
CA ASN A 454 35.20 11.53 1.76
C ASN A 454 35.75 12.29 0.55
N SER A 455 35.00 13.30 0.12
CA SER A 455 35.29 14.07 -1.09
C SER A 455 36.49 15.03 -0.94
N LYS A 456 36.85 15.41 0.30
CA LYS A 456 37.92 16.37 0.60
C LYS A 456 39.30 15.73 0.48
N ASN A 457 39.51 14.59 1.13
CA ASN A 457 40.80 13.88 1.16
C ASN A 457 40.85 12.67 0.20
N LYS A 458 39.75 12.38 -0.51
CA LYS A 458 39.60 11.24 -1.43
C LYS A 458 39.79 9.88 -0.74
N THR A 459 39.40 9.77 0.53
CA THR A 459 39.45 8.49 1.26
C THR A 459 38.12 7.75 1.18
N ILE A 460 38.20 6.43 1.15
CA ILE A 460 37.08 5.49 1.16
C ILE A 460 37.23 4.64 2.42
N SER A 461 36.18 4.57 3.23
CA SER A 461 36.08 3.65 4.36
C SER A 461 35.03 2.59 4.03
N LEU A 462 35.48 1.35 3.79
CA LEU A 462 34.58 0.22 3.62
C LEU A 462 33.99 -0.18 4.97
N ARG A 463 32.69 -0.48 4.99
CA ARG A 463 31.96 -0.78 6.22
C ARG A 463 31.23 -2.12 6.07
N ASP A 464 31.14 -2.86 7.16
CA ASP A 464 30.47 -4.15 7.19
C ASP A 464 28.94 -4.03 7.13
N ASN A 465 28.25 -5.13 7.41
CA ASN A 465 26.80 -5.19 7.41
C ASN A 465 26.14 -4.39 8.56
N GLN A 466 26.91 -3.84 9.50
CA GLN A 466 26.40 -2.94 10.54
C GLN A 466 26.25 -1.51 10.05
N ILE A 467 26.60 -1.19 8.80
CA ILE A 467 26.32 0.13 8.21
C ILE A 467 24.81 0.46 8.22
N PHE A 468 24.45 1.73 8.09
CA PHE A 468 23.05 2.19 7.97
C PHE A 468 22.20 1.27 7.08
N PRO A 469 20.98 0.86 7.51
CA PRO A 469 20.18 1.42 8.60
C PRO A 469 20.44 0.84 10.00
N ILE A 470 21.36 -0.12 10.17
CA ILE A 470 21.63 -0.70 11.51
C ILE A 470 22.40 0.30 12.37
N ALA A 471 23.54 0.78 11.88
CA ALA A 471 24.24 1.90 12.49
C ALA A 471 23.58 3.23 12.16
N ASN A 472 23.88 4.22 13.00
CA ASN A 472 23.43 5.58 12.81
C ASN A 472 23.94 6.18 11.50
N LYS A 473 23.14 7.13 11.02
CA LYS A 473 23.48 7.99 9.91
C LYS A 473 23.69 9.39 10.45
N MET A 474 24.83 9.99 10.16
CA MET A 474 25.18 11.32 10.65
C MET A 474 25.45 12.27 9.49
N TYR A 475 25.16 13.56 9.69
CA TYR A 475 25.56 14.58 8.75
C TYR A 475 27.10 14.71 8.73
N SER A 476 27.68 14.71 7.54
CA SER A 476 29.09 15.05 7.35
C SER A 476 29.25 15.76 6.03
N LYS A 477 29.66 17.04 6.09
CA LYS A 477 29.72 17.94 4.94
C LYS A 477 30.49 17.37 3.74
N TYR A 478 31.56 16.62 3.99
CA TYR A 478 32.45 16.11 2.94
C TYR A 478 32.22 14.65 2.59
N ASP A 479 31.43 13.92 3.37
CA ASP A 479 31.22 12.49 3.18
C ASP A 479 29.99 12.19 2.32
N SER A 480 30.04 11.07 1.62
CA SER A 480 28.89 10.49 0.92
C SER A 480 28.82 9.01 1.26
N LEU A 481 27.69 8.59 1.81
CA LEU A 481 27.44 7.23 2.22
C LEU A 481 26.78 6.45 1.07
N TYR A 482 27.33 5.28 0.78
CA TYR A 482 26.86 4.36 -0.23
C TYR A 482 26.51 3.03 0.46
N THR A 483 25.23 2.71 0.58
CA THR A 483 24.79 1.42 1.16
C THR A 483 24.40 0.45 0.06
N ARG A 484 24.80 -0.82 0.18
CA ARG A 484 24.43 -1.86 -0.79
C ARG A 484 22.98 -2.29 -0.58
N LYS A 485 22.30 -2.52 -1.70
CA LYS A 485 21.04 -3.24 -1.69
C LYS A 485 21.31 -4.73 -1.54
N PHE A 486 20.30 -5.48 -1.11
CA PHE A 486 20.36 -6.93 -1.00
C PHE A 486 19.40 -7.60 -1.97
N ASN A 487 19.70 -8.86 -2.29
CA ASN A 487 18.84 -9.82 -2.95
C ASN A 487 18.23 -10.74 -1.90
N ILE A 488 16.99 -11.15 -2.15
CA ILE A 488 16.25 -12.08 -1.31
C ILE A 488 16.24 -13.44 -1.99
N ASP A 489 16.85 -14.44 -1.34
CA ASP A 489 16.87 -15.83 -1.79
C ASP A 489 15.68 -16.62 -1.23
N ASN A 490 14.49 -16.33 -1.75
CA ASN A 490 13.23 -16.98 -1.41
C ASN A 490 12.72 -17.93 -2.51
N HIS A 491 11.61 -18.63 -2.24
CA HIS A 491 10.95 -19.51 -3.20
C HIS A 491 10.70 -18.79 -4.55
N PRO A 492 10.83 -19.46 -5.72
CA PRO A 492 10.65 -18.82 -7.03
C PRO A 492 9.29 -18.15 -7.26
N SER A 493 8.24 -18.55 -6.54
CA SER A 493 6.93 -17.89 -6.58
C SER A 493 6.91 -16.50 -5.96
N CYS A 494 7.91 -16.16 -5.14
CA CYS A 494 7.97 -14.94 -4.37
C CYS A 494 8.63 -13.80 -5.16
N SER A 495 8.17 -12.58 -4.92
CA SER A 495 8.86 -11.39 -5.41
C SER A 495 10.31 -11.36 -4.89
N LYS A 496 11.23 -10.88 -5.73
CA LYS A 496 12.62 -10.59 -5.34
C LYS A 496 12.82 -9.13 -4.92
N GLY A 497 11.88 -8.26 -5.29
CA GLY A 497 11.88 -6.85 -4.89
C GLY A 497 11.23 -6.65 -3.53
N TYR A 498 11.58 -5.55 -2.87
CA TYR A 498 11.05 -5.16 -1.56
C TYR A 498 10.66 -3.69 -1.51
N GLN A 499 9.85 -3.35 -0.51
CA GLN A 499 9.42 -1.99 -0.18
C GLN A 499 10.05 -1.54 1.14
N SER A 500 10.60 -0.33 1.16
CA SER A 500 11.08 0.31 2.38
C SER A 500 9.90 0.70 3.28
N VAL A 501 9.92 0.26 4.54
CA VAL A 501 8.95 0.58 5.59
C VAL A 501 9.65 1.12 6.84
N ASN A 502 8.88 1.66 7.77
CA ASN A 502 9.39 2.14 9.05
C ASN A 502 9.24 1.10 10.17
N VAL A 503 9.91 1.33 11.30
CA VAL A 503 9.89 0.44 12.49
C VAL A 503 8.46 0.24 13.04
N ASN A 504 7.62 1.27 13.04
CA ASN A 504 6.25 1.17 13.54
C ASN A 504 5.37 0.27 12.66
N MET A 505 5.52 0.36 11.34
CA MET A 505 4.79 -0.49 10.40
C MET A 505 5.15 -1.96 10.60
N TRP A 506 6.44 -2.27 10.84
CA TRP A 506 6.87 -3.62 11.23
C TRP A 506 6.19 -4.09 12.51
N LYS A 507 6.25 -3.27 13.58
CA LYS A 507 5.62 -3.59 14.87
C LYS A 507 4.12 -3.80 14.77
N ASN A 508 3.42 -3.03 13.94
CA ASN A 508 1.99 -3.22 13.74
C ASN A 508 1.70 -4.62 13.20
N TYR A 509 2.53 -5.13 12.30
CA TYR A 509 2.42 -6.52 11.86
C TYR A 509 2.78 -7.52 12.97
N GLU A 510 3.79 -7.26 13.81
CA GLU A 510 4.12 -8.12 14.97
C GLU A 510 3.00 -8.14 16.04
N LEU A 511 2.25 -7.05 16.18
CA LEU A 511 1.13 -6.95 17.13
C LEU A 511 -0.14 -7.61 16.63
N LEU A 512 -0.40 -7.50 15.31
CA LEU A 512 -1.57 -8.09 14.69
C LEU A 512 -1.42 -9.60 14.51
N ASN A 513 -0.19 -10.10 14.28
CA ASN A 513 0.07 -11.47 13.86
C ASN A 513 1.27 -12.10 14.59
N LYS A 514 1.31 -13.43 14.67
CA LYS A 514 2.51 -14.14 15.14
C LYS A 514 3.62 -14.00 14.11
N VAL A 515 4.79 -13.48 14.53
CA VAL A 515 5.96 -13.46 13.66
C VAL A 515 6.47 -14.87 13.46
N SER A 516 6.52 -15.27 12.20
CA SER A 516 7.01 -16.55 11.72
C SER A 516 8.38 -16.36 11.03
N VAL A 517 9.17 -17.42 10.91
CA VAL A 517 10.44 -17.37 10.17
C VAL A 517 10.20 -17.87 8.75
N MET A 518 10.58 -17.06 7.77
CA MET A 518 10.48 -17.44 6.36
C MET A 518 11.37 -18.66 6.07
N ASN A 519 10.82 -19.63 5.35
CA ASN A 519 11.54 -20.82 4.90
C ASN A 519 11.50 -20.88 3.37
N ARG A 520 12.68 -20.92 2.76
CA ARG A 520 12.86 -20.90 1.30
C ARG A 520 12.08 -21.99 0.56
N ASP A 521 11.98 -23.18 1.14
CA ASP A 521 11.45 -24.36 0.44
C ASP A 521 9.96 -24.57 0.73
N THR A 522 9.51 -24.23 1.94
CA THR A 522 8.12 -24.48 2.36
C THR A 522 7.20 -23.28 2.19
N HIS A 523 7.69 -22.05 2.31
CA HIS A 523 6.86 -20.85 2.17
C HIS A 523 6.77 -20.42 0.71
N LYS A 524 5.65 -20.77 0.09
CA LYS A 524 5.24 -20.26 -1.22
C LYS A 524 4.58 -18.89 -1.05
N CYS A 525 4.61 -18.08 -2.10
CA CYS A 525 4.12 -16.70 -2.05
C CYS A 525 3.09 -16.43 -3.13
N GLY A 526 2.19 -15.51 -2.83
CA GLY A 526 1.15 -15.05 -3.74
C GLY A 526 0.14 -16.15 -4.02
N ILE A 527 -0.42 -16.10 -5.22
CA ILE A 527 -1.51 -16.98 -5.65
C ILE A 527 -1.21 -18.47 -5.51
N ILE A 528 0.06 -18.86 -5.66
CA ILE A 528 0.51 -20.24 -5.56
C ILE A 528 0.25 -20.82 -4.17
N ASN A 529 0.34 -20.01 -3.10
CA ASN A 529 0.04 -20.48 -1.75
C ASN A 529 -1.44 -20.91 -1.59
N TYR A 530 -2.35 -20.27 -2.32
CA TYR A 530 -3.79 -20.56 -2.26
C TYR A 530 -4.23 -21.76 -3.09
N ILE A 531 -3.54 -22.01 -4.21
CA ILE A 531 -4.00 -22.98 -5.22
C ILE A 531 -3.12 -24.23 -5.28
N ASP A 532 -1.99 -24.32 -4.57
CA ASP A 532 -1.06 -25.45 -4.71
C ASP A 532 -1.71 -26.80 -4.42
N THR A 533 -2.52 -26.89 -3.36
CA THR A 533 -3.27 -28.11 -3.01
C THR A 533 -4.28 -28.46 -4.10
N ASP A 534 -5.11 -27.50 -4.50
CA ASP A 534 -6.12 -27.69 -5.54
C ASP A 534 -5.47 -28.08 -6.89
N MET A 535 -4.33 -27.49 -7.23
CA MET A 535 -3.58 -27.81 -8.46
C MET A 535 -3.05 -29.25 -8.44
N LYS A 536 -2.55 -29.73 -7.29
CA LYS A 536 -2.14 -31.14 -7.13
C LYS A 536 -3.34 -32.08 -7.25
N GLU A 537 -4.46 -31.74 -6.64
CA GLU A 537 -5.70 -32.54 -6.76
C GLU A 537 -6.23 -32.55 -8.20
N LEU A 538 -6.14 -31.42 -8.90
CA LEU A 538 -6.49 -31.30 -10.32
C LEU A 538 -5.59 -32.18 -11.20
N GLU A 539 -4.28 -32.21 -10.94
CA GLU A 539 -3.33 -33.06 -11.65
C GLU A 539 -3.61 -34.55 -11.43
N VAL A 540 -3.87 -34.96 -10.18
CA VAL A 540 -4.27 -36.33 -9.85
C VAL A 540 -5.56 -36.71 -10.59
N SER A 541 -6.56 -35.83 -10.58
CA SER A 541 -7.83 -36.05 -11.28
C SER A 541 -7.62 -36.19 -12.79
N TYR A 542 -6.78 -35.35 -13.38
CA TYR A 542 -6.40 -35.44 -14.79
C TYR A 542 -5.70 -36.76 -15.13
N MET A 543 -4.78 -37.23 -14.28
CA MET A 543 -4.13 -38.55 -14.48
C MET A 543 -5.11 -39.71 -14.45
N LYS A 544 -6.14 -39.67 -13.59
CA LYS A 544 -7.20 -40.69 -13.58
C LYS A 544 -8.00 -40.67 -14.88
N LEU A 545 -8.45 -39.49 -15.34
CA LEU A 545 -9.20 -39.33 -16.59
C LEU A 545 -8.42 -39.85 -17.81
N THR A 546 -7.13 -39.56 -17.89
CA THR A 546 -6.26 -40.09 -18.96
C THR A 546 -6.09 -41.61 -18.87
N THR A 547 -6.05 -42.17 -17.66
CA THR A 547 -5.99 -43.63 -17.43
C THR A 547 -7.29 -44.32 -17.86
N TYR A 548 -8.46 -43.75 -17.52
CA TYR A 548 -9.75 -44.26 -17.99
C TYR A 548 -9.85 -44.25 -19.51
N THR A 549 -9.43 -43.16 -20.16
CA THR A 549 -9.44 -43.06 -21.63
C THR A 549 -8.59 -44.17 -22.28
N LYS A 550 -7.43 -44.48 -21.70
CA LYS A 550 -6.59 -45.60 -22.16
C LYS A 550 -7.30 -46.95 -21.97
N SER A 551 -7.88 -47.19 -20.80
CA SER A 551 -8.60 -48.44 -20.49
C SER A 551 -9.82 -48.65 -21.40
N VAL A 552 -10.62 -47.60 -21.61
CA VAL A 552 -11.76 -47.59 -22.54
C VAL A 552 -11.32 -47.95 -23.95
N ASN A 553 -10.26 -47.31 -24.46
CA ASN A 553 -9.72 -47.62 -25.79
C ASN A 553 -9.25 -49.08 -25.90
N GLU A 554 -8.64 -49.64 -24.86
CA GLU A 554 -8.22 -51.04 -24.87
C GLU A 554 -9.40 -52.02 -24.85
N ILE A 555 -10.47 -51.74 -24.08
CA ILE A 555 -11.69 -52.55 -24.10
C ILE A 555 -12.38 -52.46 -25.46
N ILE A 556 -12.50 -51.26 -26.04
CA ILE A 556 -13.06 -51.07 -27.39
C ILE A 556 -12.27 -51.87 -28.42
N LYS A 557 -10.94 -51.84 -28.39
CA LYS A 557 -10.10 -52.66 -29.28
C LYS A 557 -10.37 -54.16 -29.12
N LYS A 558 -10.57 -54.65 -27.88
CA LYS A 558 -10.92 -56.06 -27.62
C LYS A 558 -12.29 -56.42 -28.20
N LEU A 559 -13.29 -55.56 -27.99
CA LEU A 559 -14.64 -55.73 -28.52
C LEU A 559 -14.65 -55.74 -30.06
N VAL A 560 -13.93 -54.81 -30.70
CA VAL A 560 -13.79 -54.77 -32.17
C VAL A 560 -13.14 -56.04 -32.70
N LYS A 561 -12.06 -56.53 -32.06
CA LYS A 561 -11.41 -57.81 -32.43
C LYS A 561 -12.36 -59.01 -32.30
N LEU A 562 -13.15 -59.06 -31.23
CA LEU A 562 -14.15 -60.11 -31.02
C LEU A 562 -15.23 -60.06 -32.11
N ASN A 563 -15.72 -58.86 -32.46
CA ASN A 563 -16.75 -58.69 -33.49
C ASN A 563 -16.26 -59.12 -34.89
N VAL A 564 -15.02 -58.76 -35.25
CA VAL A 564 -14.40 -59.23 -36.51
C VAL A 564 -14.35 -60.76 -36.54
N LYS A 565 -13.90 -61.39 -35.45
CA LYS A 565 -13.82 -62.86 -35.36
C LYS A 565 -15.19 -63.55 -35.49
N ILE A 566 -16.22 -63.00 -34.84
CA ILE A 566 -17.59 -63.53 -34.94
C ILE A 566 -18.11 -63.39 -36.37
N LYS A 567 -17.87 -62.25 -37.04
CA LYS A 567 -18.26 -62.03 -38.43
C LYS A 567 -17.64 -63.09 -39.37
N ASP A 568 -16.34 -63.35 -39.22
CA ASP A 568 -15.63 -64.33 -40.05
C ASP A 568 -16.19 -65.76 -39.85
N GLU A 569 -16.52 -66.13 -38.62
CA GLU A 569 -17.13 -67.43 -38.31
C GLU A 569 -18.57 -67.56 -38.86
N VAL A 570 -19.37 -66.50 -38.82
CA VAL A 570 -20.72 -66.48 -39.41
C VAL A 570 -20.66 -66.62 -40.93
N LEU A 571 -19.73 -65.93 -41.60
CA LEU A 571 -19.51 -66.09 -43.04
C LEU A 571 -19.14 -67.53 -43.40
N PHE A 572 -18.24 -68.15 -42.63
CA PHE A 572 -17.89 -69.56 -42.81
C PHE A 572 -19.09 -70.51 -42.65
N LEU A 573 -19.99 -70.23 -41.69
CA LEU A 573 -21.23 -71.01 -41.53
C LEU A 573 -22.19 -70.80 -42.70
N GLN A 574 -22.31 -69.57 -43.19
CA GLN A 574 -23.15 -69.24 -44.34
C GLN A 574 -22.68 -69.96 -45.59
N ASP A 575 -21.38 -69.97 -45.87
CA ASP A 575 -20.79 -70.71 -46.99
C ASP A 575 -21.05 -72.22 -46.89
N ARG A 576 -20.89 -72.78 -45.68
CA ARG A 576 -21.22 -74.20 -45.46
C ARG A 576 -22.70 -74.50 -45.65
N MET A 577 -23.57 -73.62 -45.19
CA MET A 577 -25.01 -73.80 -45.34
C MET A 577 -25.41 -73.71 -46.81
N ASN A 578 -24.85 -72.76 -47.55
CA ASN A 578 -25.03 -72.65 -49.01
C ASN A 578 -24.57 -73.93 -49.71
N ASN A 579 -23.40 -74.48 -49.36
CA ASN A 579 -22.92 -75.74 -49.93
C ASN A 579 -23.84 -76.94 -49.61
N VAL A 580 -24.39 -77.01 -48.41
CA VAL A 580 -25.36 -78.07 -48.05
C VAL A 580 -26.65 -77.91 -48.86
N VAL A 581 -27.15 -76.67 -49.03
CA VAL A 581 -28.34 -76.39 -49.85
C VAL A 581 -28.09 -76.76 -51.31
N ILE A 582 -26.93 -76.40 -51.86
CA ILE A 582 -26.52 -76.79 -53.22
C ILE A 582 -26.51 -78.32 -53.36
N ASN A 583 -25.87 -79.04 -52.44
CA ASN A 583 -25.84 -80.50 -52.49
C ASN A 583 -27.23 -81.13 -52.42
N ILE A 584 -28.15 -80.57 -51.61
CA ILE A 584 -29.54 -81.06 -51.55
C ILE A 584 -30.27 -80.78 -52.87
N ILE A 585 -30.07 -79.61 -53.46
CA ILE A 585 -30.64 -79.27 -54.77
C ILE A 585 -30.11 -80.23 -55.83
N ASP A 586 -28.80 -80.47 -55.87
CA ASP A 586 -28.16 -81.38 -56.82
C ASP A 586 -28.66 -82.83 -56.64
N SER A 587 -28.74 -83.34 -55.41
CA SER A 587 -29.31 -84.65 -55.11
C SER A 587 -30.80 -84.77 -55.52
N ASN A 588 -31.57 -83.69 -55.38
CA ASN A 588 -32.98 -83.67 -55.82
C ASN A 588 -33.07 -83.66 -57.36
N ILE A 589 -32.16 -82.98 -58.05
CA ILE A 589 -32.08 -82.99 -59.52
C ILE A 589 -31.67 -84.39 -60.01
N GLU A 590 -30.70 -85.05 -59.37
CA GLU A 590 -30.30 -86.43 -59.65
C GLU A 590 -31.47 -87.42 -59.43
N MET A 591 -32.22 -87.28 -58.33
CA MET A 591 -33.41 -88.10 -58.07
C MET A 591 -34.53 -87.86 -59.10
N ALA A 592 -34.70 -86.62 -59.56
CA ALA A 592 -35.69 -86.29 -60.59
C ALA A 592 -35.30 -86.87 -61.97
N THR A 593 -34.01 -86.82 -62.32
CA THR A 593 -33.49 -87.41 -63.56
C THR A 593 -33.55 -88.94 -63.55
N LEU A 594 -33.23 -89.59 -62.43
CA LEU A 594 -33.45 -91.03 -62.24
C LEU A 594 -34.93 -91.41 -62.39
N ASN A 595 -35.86 -90.62 -61.86
CA ASN A 595 -37.30 -90.87 -61.98
C ASN A 595 -37.79 -90.75 -63.44
N ASP A 596 -37.19 -89.87 -64.24
CA ASP A 596 -37.49 -89.74 -65.67
C ASP A 596 -36.86 -90.85 -66.52
N GLU A 597 -35.70 -91.39 -66.13
CA GLU A 597 -35.11 -92.61 -66.73
C GLU A 597 -35.94 -93.86 -66.41
N TYR A 598 -36.40 -94.03 -65.17
CA TYR A 598 -37.30 -95.12 -64.77
C TYR A 598 -38.63 -95.11 -65.55
N LYS A 599 -39.11 -93.94 -66.00
CA LYS A 599 -40.29 -93.85 -66.88
C LYS A 599 -40.00 -94.24 -68.34
N LYS A 600 -38.75 -94.14 -68.81
CA LYS A 600 -38.35 -94.50 -70.18
C LYS A 600 -38.13 -96.01 -70.37
N GLU A 601 -37.76 -96.75 -69.32
CA GLU A 601 -37.48 -98.20 -69.42
C GLU A 601 -38.71 -99.12 -69.26
N GLY A 602 -39.93 -98.59 -69.17
CA GLY A 602 -41.14 -99.41 -69.34
C GLY A 602 -41.37 -100.51 -68.27
N PHE A 603 -40.78 -100.39 -67.08
CA PHE A 603 -41.09 -101.28 -65.97
C PHE A 603 -42.37 -100.84 -65.24
N ILE A 604 -43.49 -101.48 -65.58
CA ILE A 604 -44.68 -101.53 -64.73
C ILE A 604 -44.39 -102.52 -63.59
N SER A 605 -43.93 -102.01 -62.46
CA SER A 605 -44.34 -102.52 -61.15
C SER A 605 -44.04 -101.47 -60.09
N LYS A 606 -45.08 -100.97 -59.43
CA LYS A 606 -44.97 -100.16 -58.21
C LYS A 606 -44.11 -100.89 -57.17
N PRO A 607 -43.06 -100.28 -56.62
CA PRO A 607 -42.65 -100.53 -55.26
C PRO A 607 -43.40 -99.53 -54.37
N ASN A 608 -44.14 -100.05 -53.39
CA ASN A 608 -44.58 -99.27 -52.24
C ASN A 608 -43.32 -98.76 -51.51
N ILE A 609 -42.92 -97.51 -51.75
CA ILE A 609 -42.08 -96.78 -50.81
C ILE A 609 -43.03 -96.14 -49.81
N ILE A 610 -42.94 -96.63 -48.58
CA ILE A 610 -43.57 -96.09 -47.39
C ILE A 610 -43.21 -94.60 -47.30
N THR A 611 -44.17 -93.73 -47.61
CA THR A 611 -44.17 -92.36 -47.12
C THR A 611 -44.46 -92.39 -45.63
N GLN A 612 -43.43 -92.62 -44.81
CA GLN A 612 -43.35 -91.95 -43.52
C GLN A 612 -42.67 -90.60 -43.76
N MET A 613 -43.38 -89.72 -44.47
CA MET A 613 -43.26 -88.30 -44.19
C MET A 613 -44.00 -88.10 -42.87
N HIS A 614 -43.24 -88.00 -41.78
CA HIS A 614 -43.76 -87.29 -40.62
C HIS A 614 -44.03 -85.87 -41.08
N ASN A 615 -45.31 -85.63 -41.34
CA ASN A 615 -45.89 -84.34 -41.57
C ASN A 615 -45.85 -83.59 -40.24
N ASP A 616 -44.71 -83.01 -39.89
CA ASP A 616 -44.65 -81.87 -38.98
C ASP A 616 -44.35 -80.63 -39.81
N LYS A 617 -45.44 -80.07 -40.32
CA LYS A 617 -45.67 -78.64 -40.56
C LYS A 617 -44.43 -77.86 -41.00
N CYS A 618 -44.19 -77.85 -42.32
CA CYS A 618 -43.86 -76.59 -42.98
C CYS A 618 -45.07 -75.65 -42.87
N THR A 619 -45.27 -75.06 -41.70
CA THR A 619 -45.98 -73.79 -41.60
C THR A 619 -45.13 -72.77 -42.34
N THR A 620 -45.71 -72.19 -43.38
CA THR A 620 -45.40 -70.86 -43.88
C THR A 620 -45.07 -69.93 -42.71
N TYR A 621 -43.78 -69.72 -42.47
CA TYR A 621 -43.31 -68.61 -41.65
C TYR A 621 -43.25 -67.39 -42.57
N ASN A 622 -44.41 -66.77 -42.78
CA ASN A 622 -44.45 -65.32 -42.94
C ASN A 622 -43.94 -64.74 -41.62
N SER A 623 -42.61 -64.67 -41.46
CA SER A 623 -42.05 -63.64 -40.59
C SER A 623 -42.01 -62.37 -41.44
N THR A 624 -42.98 -61.51 -41.18
CA THR A 624 -42.64 -60.11 -40.91
C THR A 624 -41.42 -60.12 -39.98
N TYR A 625 -40.22 -60.07 -40.56
CA TYR A 625 -39.02 -59.71 -39.83
C TYR A 625 -39.25 -58.28 -39.39
N ASN A 626 -39.70 -58.13 -38.15
CA ASN A 626 -39.70 -56.85 -37.49
C ASN A 626 -38.24 -56.40 -37.44
N SER A 627 -37.93 -55.39 -38.25
CA SER A 627 -36.63 -54.74 -38.42
C SER A 627 -36.15 -54.00 -37.15
N THR A 628 -36.70 -54.33 -35.99
CA THR A 628 -36.55 -53.58 -34.75
C THR A 628 -35.37 -54.02 -33.89
N SER A 629 -34.74 -55.19 -34.09
CA SER A 629 -33.55 -55.60 -33.30
C SER A 629 -32.20 -55.32 -33.98
N MET A 630 -32.12 -55.47 -35.31
CA MET A 630 -30.93 -55.10 -36.08
C MET A 630 -30.90 -53.58 -36.38
N GLY A 631 -32.08 -52.97 -36.53
CA GLY A 631 -32.26 -51.52 -36.59
C GLY A 631 -31.90 -50.83 -35.27
N THR A 632 -32.19 -51.43 -34.10
CA THR A 632 -31.75 -50.87 -32.81
C THR A 632 -30.26 -51.05 -32.57
N TYR A 633 -29.61 -52.13 -33.04
CA TYR A 633 -28.16 -52.31 -32.91
C TYR A 633 -27.35 -51.39 -33.84
N ILE A 634 -27.83 -51.16 -35.07
CA ILE A 634 -27.26 -50.18 -36.00
C ILE A 634 -27.56 -48.75 -35.54
N ALA A 635 -28.75 -48.48 -34.96
CA ALA A 635 -29.05 -47.20 -34.35
C ALA A 635 -28.22 -46.95 -33.07
N TYR A 636 -27.99 -47.95 -32.21
CA TYR A 636 -27.14 -47.81 -31.02
C TYR A 636 -25.68 -47.57 -31.37
N THR A 637 -25.14 -48.28 -32.37
CA THR A 637 -23.76 -48.08 -32.84
C THR A 637 -23.59 -46.75 -33.59
N ALA A 638 -24.60 -46.28 -34.32
CA ALA A 638 -24.62 -44.95 -34.91
C ALA A 638 -24.78 -43.83 -33.85
N PHE A 639 -25.61 -44.03 -32.83
CA PHE A 639 -25.81 -43.07 -31.73
C PHE A 639 -24.57 -42.95 -30.85
N ILE A 640 -23.92 -44.08 -30.53
CA ILE A 640 -22.62 -44.12 -29.83
C ILE A 640 -21.52 -43.46 -30.70
N GLY A 641 -21.52 -43.69 -32.01
CA GLY A 641 -20.59 -43.02 -32.95
C GLY A 641 -20.79 -41.50 -33.05
N ILE A 642 -22.03 -41.02 -33.01
CA ILE A 642 -22.37 -39.58 -33.03
C ILE A 642 -22.07 -38.91 -31.67
N CYS A 643 -22.32 -39.60 -30.55
CA CYS A 643 -21.92 -39.12 -29.22
C CYS A 643 -20.40 -39.12 -29.03
N LEU A 644 -19.67 -40.12 -29.55
CA LEU A 644 -18.20 -40.19 -29.48
C LEU A 644 -17.53 -39.16 -30.38
N SER A 645 -18.06 -38.88 -31.58
CA SER A 645 -17.54 -37.81 -32.44
C SER A 645 -17.78 -36.41 -31.86
N SER A 646 -18.91 -36.21 -31.18
CA SER A 646 -19.21 -34.97 -30.44
C SER A 646 -18.32 -34.79 -29.20
N ALA A 647 -18.01 -35.88 -28.46
CA ALA A 647 -17.09 -35.86 -27.33
C ALA A 647 -15.63 -35.63 -27.75
N VAL A 648 -15.19 -36.19 -28.89
CA VAL A 648 -13.84 -35.97 -29.44
C VAL A 648 -13.67 -34.54 -29.99
N LEU A 649 -14.73 -33.91 -30.51
CA LEU A 649 -14.73 -32.49 -30.92
C LEU A 649 -14.72 -31.52 -29.73
N LEU A 650 -15.32 -31.90 -28.59
CA LEU A 650 -15.26 -31.15 -27.33
C LEU A 650 -13.93 -31.28 -26.58
N ILE A 651 -13.12 -32.31 -26.89
CA ILE A 651 -11.78 -32.53 -26.34
C ILE A 651 -10.68 -31.88 -27.22
N ARG A 652 -11.01 -31.45 -28.45
CA ARG A 652 -10.11 -30.76 -29.39
C ARG A 652 -10.27 -29.23 -29.43
N ARG A 653 -11.21 -28.66 -28.68
CA ARG A 653 -11.29 -27.23 -28.34
C ARG A 653 -10.92 -27.08 -26.88
#